data_AF-A0A9E4M1I8-F1
#
_entry.id   AF-A0A9E4M1I8-F1
#
_cell.length_a   1.000
_cell.length_b   1.000
_cell.length_c   1.000
_cell.angle_alpha   90.00
_cell.angle_beta   90.00
_cell.angle_gamma   90.00
#
_symmetry.space_group_name_H-M   'P 1'
#
loop_
_entity.id
_entity.type
_entity.pdbx_description
1 polymer ?
#
loop_
_entity_poly.entity_id
_entity_poly.type
_entity_poly.pdbx_seq_one_letter_code
_entity_poly.pdbx_strand_id
1 'polypeptide(L)'
;MIGLRTNSIQGFGIAVFALLVFASALSAKSWESEGQAFATMLKQARHQDWNDARQTASQISDPVALSVFQWLHLRNGRDDWDEYTNFLAGHSDWPGLKILRQSGEQAIEPDDDPHAVIAYFRDQPPQSGLGALRLSEALLQLGRRTEAAKAIVDGWLSLQFEPEVQAEALSKFGPALQPHHAKRLDNLLWQGRFSEARRMFDLAGQDLTLLARAREALRQEEGGVDARIASVPDRLRDNPGLAYDRVVWRLKNDEEDRAISLLLDRSKSAKSLGKPELWASRRLGVAHSLMLEGNDRLAYKVASSHHLKPHRAGPLWLSSSQRERAGRKSNSELAELEWLSGYISLRKLNDPVGAAAHFRKFGSQVESPISTAKAEFWLGISLAAAGNDEQSVAALNRAAEHQTAFYGQIAAQLTGTATDPKLLGTGQVPAGTSQFERVPVVRAGLLAHHGGEDSMAAWFLAHWAEELDVADTSDLAALARRHGAEFSAVKVAKEGVKNGYSDIDHLFPLTGIEKYKLPVPVELVVSVARQETEFRDRAVSSKGAVGVMQIKPSTAREVAGKIGISGNIERLLRNRETNVLIGAAYLSERLEEFTGSYILATAAYNAGPRRVTEWLAEIGDPRDPQVDPIDWIEHIPFGETRNYVMRVLEAITVYRMRISAAVEPIDIISYLESG
;
A
#
# COMPACT_ATOMS: atom_id res chain seq x y z
N MET A 1 -57.88 -42.42 -47.77
CA MET A 1 -57.49 -41.92 -46.44
C MET A 1 -55.99 -42.15 -46.28
N ILE A 2 -55.18 -41.25 -46.86
CA ILE A 2 -54.43 -40.16 -46.19
C ILE A 2 -53.43 -40.71 -45.17
N GLY A 3 -52.17 -40.82 -45.61
CA GLY A 3 -51.00 -40.86 -44.74
C GLY A 3 -50.52 -39.45 -44.43
N LEU A 4 -49.95 -39.25 -43.25
CA LEU A 4 -49.28 -38.00 -42.87
C LEU A 4 -47.92 -38.30 -42.23
N ARG A 5 -46.94 -37.53 -42.72
CA ARG A 5 -45.51 -37.54 -42.39
C ARG A 5 -45.25 -36.89 -41.04
N THR A 6 -44.22 -37.38 -40.36
CA THR A 6 -43.53 -36.72 -39.26
C THR A 6 -42.52 -35.70 -39.79
N ASN A 7 -42.45 -34.50 -39.19
CA ASN A 7 -41.24 -33.66 -39.20
C ASN A 7 -41.26 -32.57 -38.10
N SER A 8 -40.04 -32.30 -37.62
CA SER A 8 -39.51 -31.08 -36.97
C SER A 8 -39.93 -30.72 -35.53
N ILE A 9 -39.11 -31.15 -34.56
CA ILE A 9 -38.77 -30.39 -33.32
C ILE A 9 -37.25 -30.43 -33.14
N GLN A 10 -36.51 -29.64 -33.94
CA GLN A 10 -35.07 -29.38 -33.73
C GLN A 10 -34.68 -27.90 -33.98
N GLY A 11 -35.63 -27.01 -34.31
CA GLY A 11 -35.33 -25.63 -34.72
C GLY A 11 -35.31 -24.56 -33.62
N PHE A 12 -35.89 -24.83 -32.44
CA PHE A 12 -36.12 -23.77 -31.43
C PHE A 12 -34.95 -23.55 -30.44
N GLY A 13 -34.12 -24.56 -30.20
CA GLY A 13 -32.94 -24.43 -29.31
C GLY A 13 -31.78 -23.65 -29.93
N ILE A 14 -31.60 -23.73 -31.26
CA ILE A 14 -30.47 -23.11 -31.98
C ILE A 14 -30.69 -21.60 -32.18
N ALA A 15 -31.94 -21.16 -32.39
CA ALA A 15 -32.25 -19.74 -32.65
C ALA A 15 -32.12 -18.86 -31.39
N VAL A 16 -32.54 -19.34 -30.21
CA VAL A 16 -32.36 -18.63 -28.93
C VAL A 16 -30.89 -18.56 -28.55
N PHE A 17 -30.14 -19.65 -28.77
CA PHE A 17 -28.70 -19.68 -28.53
C PHE A 17 -27.94 -18.74 -29.48
N ALA A 18 -28.32 -18.72 -30.77
CA ALA A 18 -27.72 -17.81 -31.75
C ALA A 18 -28.02 -16.32 -31.45
N LEU A 19 -29.24 -15.98 -31.01
CA LEU A 19 -29.60 -14.61 -30.61
C LEU A 19 -28.83 -14.13 -29.37
N LEU A 20 -28.64 -14.98 -28.37
CA LEU A 20 -27.85 -14.68 -27.18
C LEU A 20 -26.35 -14.53 -27.49
N VAL A 21 -25.81 -15.37 -28.39
CA VAL A 21 -24.42 -15.26 -28.87
C VAL A 21 -24.23 -13.99 -29.72
N PHE A 22 -25.22 -13.59 -30.52
CA PHE A 22 -25.13 -12.37 -31.32
C PHE A 22 -25.21 -11.09 -30.45
N ALA A 23 -26.11 -11.06 -29.45
CA ALA A 23 -26.25 -9.93 -28.54
C ALA A 23 -25.02 -9.74 -27.65
N SER A 24 -24.43 -10.84 -27.14
CA SER A 24 -23.18 -10.79 -26.37
C SER A 24 -21.98 -10.37 -27.23
N ALA A 25 -21.90 -10.80 -28.49
CA ALA A 25 -20.85 -10.35 -29.42
C ALA A 25 -20.99 -8.86 -29.80
N LEU A 26 -22.22 -8.36 -29.97
CA LEU A 26 -22.49 -6.94 -30.21
C LEU A 26 -22.12 -6.08 -28.99
N SER A 27 -22.44 -6.54 -27.78
CA SER A 27 -22.07 -5.86 -26.53
C SER A 27 -20.56 -5.89 -26.27
N ALA A 28 -19.87 -7.01 -26.52
CA ALA A 28 -18.42 -7.07 -26.39
C ALA A 28 -17.71 -6.13 -27.38
N LYS A 29 -18.25 -6.01 -28.61
CA LYS A 29 -17.73 -5.11 -29.63
C LYS A 29 -17.93 -3.63 -29.28
N SER A 30 -19.01 -3.28 -28.56
CA SER A 30 -19.21 -1.90 -28.09
C SER A 30 -18.20 -1.52 -26.99
N TRP A 31 -17.99 -2.40 -25.99
CA TRP A 31 -17.03 -2.16 -24.91
C TRP A 31 -15.59 -1.94 -25.40
N GLU A 32 -15.12 -2.75 -26.34
CA GLU A 32 -13.77 -2.60 -26.89
C GLU A 32 -13.60 -1.25 -27.61
N SER A 33 -14.56 -0.87 -28.46
CA SER A 33 -14.50 0.40 -29.18
C SER A 33 -14.61 1.62 -28.26
N GLU A 34 -15.48 1.55 -27.25
CA GLU A 34 -15.65 2.62 -26.27
C GLU A 34 -14.45 2.71 -25.34
N GLY A 35 -13.88 1.57 -24.94
CA GLY A 35 -12.64 1.48 -24.17
C GLY A 35 -11.46 2.12 -24.90
N GLN A 36 -11.29 1.88 -26.20
CA GLN A 36 -10.23 2.51 -26.99
C GLN A 36 -10.40 4.03 -27.10
N ALA A 37 -11.63 4.52 -27.30
CA ALA A 37 -11.94 5.94 -27.26
C ALA A 37 -11.66 6.53 -25.86
N PHE A 38 -12.03 5.81 -24.80
CA PHE A 38 -11.77 6.19 -23.41
C PHE A 38 -10.27 6.29 -23.12
N ALA A 39 -9.46 5.32 -23.56
CA ALA A 39 -8.01 5.37 -23.44
C ALA A 39 -7.40 6.56 -24.20
N THR A 40 -7.96 6.91 -25.35
CA THR A 40 -7.57 8.10 -26.13
C THR A 40 -7.88 9.38 -25.35
N MET A 41 -9.08 9.50 -24.79
CA MET A 41 -9.48 10.59 -23.90
C MET A 41 -8.51 10.72 -22.70
N LEU A 42 -8.18 9.61 -22.04
CA LEU A 42 -7.21 9.63 -20.92
C LEU A 42 -5.83 10.10 -21.35
N LYS A 43 -5.37 9.67 -22.54
CA LYS A 43 -4.08 10.10 -23.09
C LYS A 43 -4.07 11.61 -23.35
N GLN A 44 -5.11 12.15 -23.98
CA GLN A 44 -5.27 13.60 -24.21
C GLN A 44 -5.30 14.36 -22.88
N ALA A 45 -6.08 13.89 -21.89
CA ALA A 45 -6.13 14.49 -20.56
C ALA A 45 -4.76 14.50 -19.86
N ARG A 46 -3.97 13.42 -19.97
CA ARG A 46 -2.59 13.38 -19.43
C ARG A 46 -1.66 14.39 -20.10
N HIS A 47 -1.90 14.70 -21.37
CA HIS A 47 -1.18 15.75 -22.11
C HIS A 47 -1.78 17.15 -21.90
N GLN A 48 -2.85 17.28 -21.12
CA GLN A 48 -3.61 18.52 -20.88
C GLN A 48 -4.29 19.08 -22.13
N ASP A 49 -4.57 18.23 -23.12
CA ASP A 49 -5.33 18.57 -24.33
C ASP A 49 -6.84 18.51 -24.03
N TRP A 50 -7.31 19.40 -23.15
CA TRP A 50 -8.64 19.29 -22.53
C TRP A 50 -9.82 19.41 -23.50
N ASN A 51 -9.69 20.21 -24.56
CA ASN A 51 -10.72 20.33 -25.58
C ASN A 51 -10.92 19.01 -26.34
N ASP A 52 -9.82 18.39 -26.77
CA ASP A 52 -9.83 17.11 -27.49
C ASP A 52 -10.30 15.98 -26.58
N ALA A 53 -9.85 15.98 -25.31
CA ALA A 53 -10.32 15.04 -24.31
C ALA A 53 -11.84 15.14 -24.10
N ARG A 54 -12.37 16.36 -23.97
CA ARG A 54 -13.81 16.61 -23.83
C ARG A 54 -14.60 16.14 -25.04
N GLN A 55 -14.11 16.44 -26.25
CA GLN A 55 -14.75 16.02 -27.49
C GLN A 55 -14.77 14.50 -27.61
N THR A 56 -13.67 13.83 -27.31
CA THR A 56 -13.57 12.36 -27.32
C THR A 56 -14.51 11.76 -26.28
N ALA A 57 -14.56 12.31 -25.06
CA ALA A 57 -15.48 11.89 -24.02
C ALA A 57 -16.95 12.00 -24.45
N SER A 58 -17.34 13.07 -25.15
CA SER A 58 -18.72 13.26 -25.62
C SER A 58 -19.16 12.31 -26.74
N GLN A 59 -18.20 11.63 -27.40
CA GLN A 59 -18.47 10.67 -28.46
C GLN A 59 -18.63 9.24 -27.94
N ILE A 60 -18.26 8.99 -26.69
CA ILE A 60 -18.46 7.70 -26.03
C ILE A 60 -19.93 7.62 -25.58
N SER A 61 -20.64 6.54 -25.95
CA SER A 61 -22.08 6.43 -25.68
C SER A 61 -22.39 6.31 -24.19
N ASP A 62 -21.47 5.75 -23.40
CA ASP A 62 -21.56 5.70 -21.95
C ASP A 62 -21.35 7.11 -21.35
N PRO A 63 -22.39 7.71 -20.73
CA PRO A 63 -22.30 9.06 -20.18
C PRO A 63 -21.26 9.21 -19.07
N VAL A 64 -20.83 8.11 -18.43
CA VAL A 64 -19.80 8.17 -17.39
C VAL A 64 -18.45 8.66 -17.92
N ALA A 65 -18.19 8.53 -19.23
CA ALA A 65 -16.96 9.04 -19.84
C ALA A 65 -16.82 10.55 -19.65
N LEU A 66 -17.91 11.31 -19.76
CA LEU A 66 -17.92 12.75 -19.48
C LEU A 66 -17.67 13.05 -18.00
N SER A 67 -18.27 12.27 -17.09
CA SER A 67 -17.97 12.40 -15.65
C SER A 67 -16.50 12.12 -15.34
N VAL A 68 -15.88 11.12 -15.99
CA VAL A 68 -14.46 10.81 -15.80
C VAL A 68 -13.60 11.94 -16.34
N PHE A 69 -13.92 12.48 -17.51
CA PHE A 69 -13.26 13.67 -18.04
C PHE A 69 -13.34 14.84 -17.05
N GLN A 70 -14.54 15.19 -16.57
CA GLN A 70 -14.73 16.29 -15.61
C GLN A 70 -13.92 16.06 -14.34
N TRP A 71 -13.96 14.84 -13.78
CA TRP A 71 -13.19 14.47 -12.61
C TRP A 71 -11.67 14.61 -12.82
N LEU A 72 -11.15 14.23 -13.99
CA LEU A 72 -9.72 14.42 -14.32
C LEU A 72 -9.38 15.90 -14.47
N HIS A 73 -10.23 16.67 -15.13
CA HIS A 73 -10.05 18.10 -15.37
C HIS A 73 -10.00 18.86 -14.05
N LEU A 74 -11.01 18.68 -13.19
CA LEU A 74 -11.10 19.32 -11.87
C LEU A 74 -9.89 19.00 -10.98
N ARG A 75 -9.39 17.76 -11.04
CA ARG A 75 -8.21 17.34 -10.28
C ARG A 75 -6.91 17.98 -10.76
N ASN A 76 -6.82 18.41 -12.01
CA ASN A 76 -5.68 19.14 -12.53
C ASN A 76 -5.63 20.60 -12.03
N GLY A 77 -6.74 21.10 -11.47
CA GLY A 77 -6.88 22.50 -11.05
C GLY A 77 -7.19 23.41 -12.25
N ARG A 78 -7.82 24.58 -11.97
CA ARG A 78 -8.11 25.70 -12.91
C ARG A 78 -9.53 25.75 -13.51
N ASP A 79 -10.53 25.25 -12.80
CA ASP A 79 -11.93 25.50 -13.14
C ASP A 79 -12.58 26.51 -12.20
N ASP A 80 -13.76 26.97 -12.61
CA ASP A 80 -14.67 27.74 -11.78
C ASP A 80 -15.09 26.95 -10.54
N TRP A 81 -15.25 27.63 -9.41
CA TRP A 81 -15.59 26.98 -8.14
C TRP A 81 -16.93 26.24 -8.22
N ASP A 82 -17.87 26.76 -9.00
CA ASP A 82 -19.16 26.12 -9.26
C ASP A 82 -19.03 24.74 -9.92
N GLU A 83 -18.03 24.52 -10.79
CA GLU A 83 -17.80 23.21 -11.39
C GLU A 83 -17.36 22.18 -10.33
N TYR A 84 -16.55 22.60 -9.35
CA TYR A 84 -16.18 21.74 -8.22
C TYR A 84 -17.37 21.39 -7.35
N THR A 85 -18.18 22.39 -6.96
CA THR A 85 -19.34 22.18 -6.07
C THR A 85 -20.40 21.31 -6.74
N ASN A 86 -20.71 21.57 -8.02
CA ASN A 86 -21.65 20.77 -8.81
C ASN A 86 -21.18 19.32 -8.97
N PHE A 87 -19.91 19.10 -9.30
CA PHE A 87 -19.38 17.74 -9.43
C PHE A 87 -19.46 16.98 -8.10
N LEU A 88 -19.04 17.61 -6.99
CA LEU A 88 -19.07 17.01 -5.65
C LEU A 88 -20.49 16.67 -5.18
N ALA A 89 -21.49 17.48 -5.54
CA ALA A 89 -22.89 17.22 -5.21
C ALA A 89 -23.46 16.01 -5.97
N GLY A 90 -23.03 15.80 -7.22
CA GLY A 90 -23.51 14.70 -8.07
C GLY A 90 -22.74 13.38 -7.94
N HIS A 91 -21.55 13.39 -7.33
CA HIS A 91 -20.59 12.27 -7.38
C HIS A 91 -19.93 12.00 -6.02
N SER A 92 -20.71 12.02 -4.93
CA SER A 92 -20.22 11.84 -3.55
C SER A 92 -19.56 10.48 -3.27
N ASP A 93 -19.78 9.52 -4.16
CA ASP A 93 -19.30 8.13 -4.13
C ASP A 93 -18.03 7.91 -4.97
N TRP A 94 -17.48 8.95 -5.61
CA TRP A 94 -16.33 8.80 -6.49
C TRP A 94 -14.99 8.66 -5.76
N PRO A 95 -14.00 8.02 -6.38
CA PRO A 95 -12.68 7.91 -5.77
C PRO A 95 -11.95 9.26 -5.73
N GLY A 96 -11.24 9.49 -4.62
CA GLY A 96 -10.30 10.61 -4.49
C GLY A 96 -10.91 12.00 -4.31
N LEU A 97 -12.16 12.11 -3.84
CA LEU A 97 -12.83 13.40 -3.61
C LEU A 97 -12.08 14.34 -2.67
N LYS A 98 -11.28 13.81 -1.72
CA LYS A 98 -10.45 14.64 -0.83
C LYS A 98 -9.49 15.53 -1.63
N ILE A 99 -8.85 14.97 -2.67
CA ILE A 99 -7.93 15.70 -3.56
C ILE A 99 -8.72 16.70 -4.41
N LEU A 100 -9.86 16.29 -4.96
CA LEU A 100 -10.71 17.17 -5.76
C LEU A 100 -11.19 18.39 -4.94
N ARG A 101 -11.59 18.17 -3.69
CA ARG A 101 -11.90 19.26 -2.74
C ARG A 101 -10.71 20.17 -2.48
N GLN A 102 -9.52 19.60 -2.26
CA GLN A 102 -8.30 20.39 -2.07
C GLN A 102 -7.99 21.27 -3.29
N SER A 103 -8.17 20.75 -4.51
CA SER A 103 -8.01 21.54 -5.75
C SER A 103 -9.05 22.66 -5.83
N GLY A 104 -10.30 22.39 -5.47
CA GLY A 104 -11.39 23.37 -5.49
C GLY A 104 -11.17 24.54 -4.52
N GLU A 105 -10.42 24.36 -3.43
CA GLU A 105 -10.05 25.47 -2.54
C GLU A 105 -9.25 26.58 -3.24
N GLN A 106 -8.58 26.27 -4.35
CA GLN A 106 -7.84 27.26 -5.16
C GLN A 106 -8.74 28.12 -6.04
N ALA A 107 -9.98 27.68 -6.28
CA ALA A 107 -10.97 28.40 -7.09
C ALA A 107 -11.86 29.33 -6.25
N ILE A 108 -11.77 29.29 -4.91
CA ILE A 108 -12.59 30.12 -4.04
C ILE A 108 -12.03 31.55 -4.01
N GLU A 109 -12.85 32.48 -4.46
CA GLU A 109 -12.55 33.91 -4.48
C GLU A 109 -13.02 34.61 -3.19
N PRO A 110 -12.43 35.77 -2.81
CA PRO A 110 -12.79 36.49 -1.58
C PRO A 110 -14.26 36.95 -1.50
N ASP A 111 -14.91 37.15 -2.64
CA ASP A 111 -16.26 37.68 -2.80
C ASP A 111 -17.33 36.61 -3.09
N ASP A 112 -16.94 35.33 -3.13
CA ASP A 112 -17.89 34.21 -3.19
C ASP A 112 -18.86 34.24 -2.00
N ASP A 113 -20.08 33.70 -2.20
CA ASP A 113 -21.12 33.68 -1.17
C ASP A 113 -20.60 33.04 0.14
N PRO A 114 -20.54 33.79 1.26
CA PRO A 114 -19.96 33.28 2.50
C PRO A 114 -20.73 32.07 3.06
N HIS A 115 -22.03 31.94 2.78
CA HIS A 115 -22.80 30.77 3.19
C HIS A 115 -22.39 29.52 2.41
N ALA A 116 -22.22 29.62 1.09
CA ALA A 116 -21.71 28.55 0.25
C ALA A 116 -20.29 28.13 0.67
N VAL A 117 -19.38 29.08 0.92
CA VAL A 117 -17.99 28.77 1.32
C VAL A 117 -17.98 27.99 2.64
N ILE A 118 -18.76 28.42 3.62
CA ILE A 118 -18.88 27.71 4.91
C ILE A 118 -19.49 26.32 4.72
N ALA A 119 -20.47 26.17 3.82
CA ALA A 119 -21.07 24.87 3.51
C ALA A 119 -20.05 23.92 2.86
N TYR A 120 -19.19 24.42 1.97
CA TYR A 120 -18.14 23.64 1.31
C TYR A 120 -17.19 22.97 2.30
N PHE A 121 -16.80 23.70 3.35
CA PHE A 121 -15.88 23.23 4.39
C PHE A 121 -16.55 22.51 5.56
N ARG A 122 -17.88 22.33 5.53
CA ARG A 122 -18.64 21.73 6.65
C ARG A 122 -18.25 20.29 6.90
N ASP A 123 -18.23 19.48 5.85
CA ASP A 123 -17.99 18.04 5.95
C ASP A 123 -16.49 17.71 5.93
N GLN A 124 -15.68 18.60 5.35
CA GLN A 124 -14.24 18.45 5.29
C GLN A 124 -13.56 19.79 5.55
N PRO A 125 -12.73 19.90 6.61
CA PRO A 125 -12.04 21.16 6.92
C PRO A 125 -10.99 21.48 5.84
N PRO A 126 -10.52 22.75 5.79
CA PRO A 126 -9.54 23.19 4.81
C PRO A 126 -8.29 22.29 4.73
N GLN A 127 -7.83 22.07 3.51
CA GLN A 127 -6.67 21.24 3.15
C GLN A 127 -5.51 22.07 2.59
N SER A 128 -5.72 23.36 2.34
CA SER A 128 -4.72 24.35 1.93
C SER A 128 -4.79 25.60 2.81
N GLY A 129 -3.69 26.35 2.89
CA GLY A 129 -3.67 27.64 3.60
C GLY A 129 -4.62 28.66 2.98
N LEU A 130 -4.82 28.60 1.66
CA LEU A 130 -5.79 29.45 0.96
C LEU A 130 -7.22 29.10 1.36
N GLY A 131 -7.59 27.82 1.39
CA GLY A 131 -8.92 27.40 1.86
C GLY A 131 -9.17 27.80 3.32
N ALA A 132 -8.15 27.72 4.18
CA ALA A 132 -8.27 28.19 5.57
C ALA A 132 -8.48 29.70 5.65
N LEU A 133 -7.80 30.46 4.79
CA LEU A 133 -8.00 31.91 4.67
C LEU A 133 -9.42 32.23 4.19
N ARG A 134 -9.88 31.62 3.08
CA ARG A 134 -11.22 31.84 2.50
C ARG A 134 -12.35 31.47 3.46
N LEU A 135 -12.25 30.34 4.14
CA LEU A 135 -13.21 29.98 5.19
C LEU A 135 -13.26 31.04 6.32
N SER A 136 -12.09 31.51 6.75
CA SER A 136 -12.01 32.49 7.84
C SER A 136 -12.58 33.85 7.42
N GLU A 137 -12.39 34.25 6.16
CA GLU A 137 -12.98 35.45 5.57
C GLU A 137 -14.50 35.36 5.48
N ALA A 138 -15.03 34.25 4.96
CA ALA A 138 -16.48 34.01 4.91
C ALA A 138 -17.12 34.05 6.31
N LEU A 139 -16.50 33.41 7.30
CA LEU A 139 -16.96 33.47 8.69
C LEU A 139 -16.93 34.89 9.25
N LEU A 140 -15.90 35.67 8.92
CA LEU A 140 -15.76 37.05 9.36
C LEU A 140 -16.83 37.96 8.74
N GLN A 141 -17.15 37.79 7.45
CA GLN A 141 -18.21 38.52 6.75
C GLN A 141 -19.58 38.30 7.42
N LEU A 142 -19.83 37.10 7.95
CA LEU A 142 -21.06 36.78 8.71
C LEU A 142 -20.97 37.14 10.21
N GLY A 143 -19.93 37.85 10.65
CA GLY A 143 -19.75 38.26 12.04
C GLY A 143 -19.31 37.16 13.01
N ARG A 144 -18.98 35.95 12.52
CA ARG A 144 -18.58 34.77 13.32
C ARG A 144 -17.09 34.79 13.69
N ARG A 145 -16.67 35.85 14.39
CA ARG A 145 -15.26 36.18 14.66
C ARG A 145 -14.46 35.08 15.36
N THR A 146 -15.04 34.42 16.36
CA THR A 146 -14.36 33.34 17.11
C THR A 146 -14.07 32.14 16.22
N GLU A 147 -15.01 31.80 15.34
CA GLU A 147 -14.88 30.69 14.42
C GLU A 147 -13.88 31.01 13.30
N ALA A 148 -13.90 32.24 12.78
CA ALA A 148 -12.90 32.73 11.83
C ALA A 148 -11.48 32.65 12.41
N ALA A 149 -11.27 33.14 13.64
CA ALA A 149 -9.99 33.07 14.32
C ALA A 149 -9.54 31.63 14.55
N LYS A 150 -10.47 30.73 14.91
CA LYS A 150 -10.16 29.31 15.06
C LYS A 150 -9.74 28.67 13.74
N ALA A 151 -10.50 28.90 12.66
CA ALA A 151 -10.24 28.31 11.35
C ALA A 151 -8.85 28.71 10.81
N ILE A 152 -8.49 30.00 10.88
CA ILE A 152 -7.18 30.45 10.42
C ILE A 152 -6.05 29.93 11.29
N VAL A 153 -6.23 29.83 12.62
CA VAL A 153 -5.20 29.29 13.53
C VAL A 153 -4.98 27.80 13.31
N ASP A 154 -6.04 27.01 13.14
CA ASP A 154 -5.94 25.58 12.84
C ASP A 154 -5.18 25.37 11.51
N GLY A 155 -5.52 26.16 10.48
CA GLY A 155 -4.80 26.18 9.21
C GLY A 155 -3.34 26.58 9.38
N TRP A 156 -3.08 27.70 10.06
CA TRP A 156 -1.74 28.24 10.30
C TRP A 156 -0.79 27.26 10.99
N LEU A 157 -1.30 26.41 11.87
CA LEU A 157 -0.48 25.45 12.59
C LEU A 157 -0.15 24.18 11.77
N SER A 158 -0.92 23.86 10.72
CA SER A 158 -0.88 22.53 10.11
C SER A 158 -0.81 22.51 8.57
N LEU A 159 -1.23 23.58 7.90
CA LEU A 159 -1.34 23.67 6.44
C LEU A 159 -0.19 24.45 5.80
N GLN A 160 -0.08 24.29 4.48
CA GLN A 160 0.83 25.05 3.64
C GLN A 160 0.24 26.40 3.25
N PHE A 161 1.02 27.47 3.47
CA PHE A 161 0.69 28.80 2.98
C PHE A 161 1.72 29.19 1.92
N GLU A 162 1.23 29.55 0.74
CA GLU A 162 2.06 30.25 -0.24
C GLU A 162 2.40 31.66 0.28
N PRO A 163 3.51 32.29 -0.18
CA PRO A 163 3.99 33.55 0.37
C PRO A 163 2.93 34.66 0.44
N GLU A 164 2.13 34.79 -0.63
CA GLU A 164 1.09 35.81 -0.77
C GLU A 164 -0.06 35.54 0.20
N VAL A 165 -0.50 34.27 0.27
CA VAL A 165 -1.55 33.81 1.20
C VAL A 165 -1.12 34.01 2.65
N GLN A 166 0.15 33.76 2.97
CA GLN A 166 0.71 34.00 4.30
C GLN A 166 0.68 35.49 4.65
N ALA A 167 1.08 36.37 3.73
CA ALA A 167 1.08 37.81 3.95
C ALA A 167 -0.35 38.33 4.17
N GLU A 168 -1.32 37.85 3.38
CA GLU A 168 -2.72 38.21 3.52
C GLU A 168 -3.31 37.72 4.86
N ALA A 169 -3.03 36.47 5.24
CA ALA A 169 -3.46 35.92 6.53
C ALA A 169 -2.91 36.72 7.72
N LEU A 170 -1.65 37.13 7.68
CA LEU A 170 -1.04 37.97 8.72
C LEU A 170 -1.65 39.38 8.75
N SER A 171 -1.95 39.96 7.59
CA SER A 171 -2.58 41.27 7.48
C SER A 171 -3.99 41.27 8.10
N LYS A 172 -4.80 40.26 7.77
CA LYS A 172 -6.21 40.18 8.20
C LYS A 172 -6.40 39.60 9.60
N PHE A 173 -5.56 38.63 10.00
CA PHE A 173 -5.73 37.84 11.23
C PHE A 173 -4.53 37.91 12.19
N GLY A 174 -3.63 38.87 12.00
CA GLY A 174 -2.38 39.02 12.80
C GLY A 174 -2.54 38.84 14.32
N PRO A 175 -3.49 39.52 14.99
CA PRO A 175 -3.71 39.35 16.43
C PRO A 175 -4.07 37.91 16.85
N ALA A 176 -4.81 37.17 16.02
CA ALA A 176 -5.16 35.78 16.30
C ALA A 176 -3.98 34.84 16.05
N LEU A 177 -3.10 35.16 15.08
CA LEU A 177 -1.96 34.31 14.70
C LEU A 177 -0.72 34.52 15.56
N GLN A 178 -0.53 35.72 16.12
CA GLN A 178 0.67 36.10 16.87
C GLN A 178 1.05 35.10 17.98
N PRO A 179 0.12 34.60 18.83
CA PRO A 179 0.45 33.64 19.89
C PRO A 179 0.97 32.29 19.36
N HIS A 180 0.79 32.01 18.07
CA HIS A 180 1.06 30.72 17.46
C HIS A 180 2.32 30.69 16.58
N HIS A 181 3.02 31.82 16.39
CA HIS A 181 4.21 31.89 15.54
C HIS A 181 5.31 30.89 15.93
N ALA A 182 5.63 30.81 17.22
CA ALA A 182 6.62 29.85 17.73
C ALA A 182 6.22 28.40 17.43
N LYS A 183 4.93 28.08 17.54
CA LYS A 183 4.43 26.73 17.31
C LYS A 183 4.40 26.37 15.82
N ARG A 184 4.04 27.32 14.95
CA ARG A 184 4.13 27.16 13.50
C ARG A 184 5.56 26.91 13.06
N LEU A 185 6.52 27.71 13.53
CA LEU A 185 7.94 27.50 13.21
C LEU A 185 8.41 26.09 13.63
N ASP A 186 8.08 25.65 14.85
CA ASP A 186 8.40 24.28 15.31
C ASP A 186 7.81 23.21 14.38
N ASN A 187 6.52 23.31 14.04
CA ASN A 187 5.85 22.35 13.15
C ASN A 187 6.49 22.33 11.75
N LEU A 188 6.80 23.50 11.16
CA LEU A 188 7.44 23.60 9.85
C LEU A 188 8.81 22.92 9.82
N LEU A 189 9.61 23.10 10.88
CA LEU A 189 10.92 22.46 10.99
C LEU A 189 10.80 20.93 11.10
N TRP A 190 9.82 20.40 11.83
CA TRP A 190 9.54 18.96 11.86
C TRP A 190 9.11 18.42 10.48
N GLN A 191 8.31 19.19 9.75
CA GLN A 191 7.90 18.86 8.38
C GLN A 191 9.03 19.03 7.36
N GLY A 192 10.17 19.64 7.72
CA GLY A 192 11.28 19.93 6.82
C GLY A 192 10.98 21.07 5.81
N ARG A 193 10.00 21.92 6.11
CA ARG A 193 9.51 22.98 5.22
C ARG A 193 10.29 24.28 5.44
N PHE A 194 11.60 24.21 5.19
CA PHE A 194 12.54 25.27 5.57
C PHE A 194 12.30 26.59 4.84
N SER A 195 11.89 26.57 3.58
CA SER A 195 11.56 27.80 2.83
C SER A 195 10.45 28.62 3.48
N GLU A 196 9.42 27.96 4.02
CA GLU A 196 8.35 28.63 4.77
C GLU A 196 8.77 28.94 6.21
N ALA A 197 9.57 28.07 6.84
CA ALA A 197 10.12 28.31 8.17
C ALA A 197 10.95 29.61 8.22
N ARG A 198 11.74 29.91 7.18
CA ARG A 198 12.50 31.16 7.06
C ARG A 198 11.61 32.40 7.12
N ARG A 199 10.40 32.36 6.55
CA ARG A 199 9.42 33.46 6.64
C ARG A 199 8.86 33.67 8.05
N MET A 200 9.10 32.74 8.98
CA MET A 200 8.67 32.84 10.37
C MET A 200 9.75 33.40 11.30
N PHE A 201 10.99 33.62 10.84
CA PHE A 201 12.12 34.00 11.71
C PHE A 201 11.87 35.33 12.44
N ASP A 202 11.51 36.37 11.70
CA ASP A 202 11.22 37.69 12.29
C ASP A 202 9.98 37.66 13.19
N LEU A 203 9.04 36.76 12.89
CA LEU A 203 7.77 36.60 13.62
C LEU A 203 7.91 35.80 14.93
N ALA A 204 8.88 34.88 14.99
CA ALA A 204 9.09 33.96 16.12
C ALA A 204 10.15 34.47 17.12
N GLY A 205 10.98 35.43 16.72
CA GLY A 205 12.03 36.02 17.55
C GLY A 205 13.41 35.37 17.38
N GLN A 206 14.43 36.03 17.93
CA GLN A 206 15.84 35.74 17.67
C GLN A 206 16.27 34.33 18.13
N ASP A 207 15.91 33.94 19.36
CA ASP A 207 16.32 32.63 19.92
C ASP A 207 15.80 31.44 19.10
N LEU A 208 14.53 31.51 18.68
CA LEU A 208 13.93 30.46 17.85
C LEU A 208 14.48 30.49 16.42
N THR A 209 14.88 31.66 15.92
CA THR A 209 15.59 31.78 14.63
C THR A 209 16.96 31.09 14.67
N LEU A 210 17.72 31.25 15.75
CA LEU A 210 19.01 30.55 15.93
C LEU A 210 18.82 29.03 15.97
N LEU A 211 17.82 28.55 16.72
CA LEU A 211 17.42 27.14 16.74
C LEU A 211 17.03 26.64 15.34
N ALA A 212 16.20 27.39 14.62
CA ALA A 212 15.73 27.04 13.29
C ALA A 212 16.87 26.91 12.28
N ARG A 213 17.82 27.86 12.28
CA ARG A 213 19.01 27.84 11.42
C ARG A 213 19.92 26.64 11.72
N ALA A 214 20.10 26.28 12.99
CA ALA A 214 20.87 25.10 13.36
C ALA A 214 20.21 23.80 12.84
N ARG A 215 18.89 23.68 13.02
CA ARG A 215 18.10 22.55 12.52
C ARG A 215 18.09 22.44 11.00
N GLU A 216 17.95 23.57 10.32
CA GLU A 216 18.02 23.66 8.86
C GLU A 216 19.39 23.22 8.34
N ALA A 217 20.48 23.74 8.90
CA ALA A 217 21.83 23.38 8.48
C ALA A 217 22.13 21.89 8.65
N LEU A 218 21.65 21.27 9.74
CA LEU A 218 21.75 19.82 9.94
C LEU A 218 20.98 19.03 8.88
N ARG A 219 19.82 19.52 8.44
CA ARG A 219 18.96 18.80 7.49
C ARG A 219 19.31 19.03 6.03
N GLN A 220 19.94 20.15 5.73
CA GLN A 220 20.48 20.51 4.42
C GLN A 220 21.97 20.16 4.27
N GLU A 221 22.58 19.57 5.31
CA GLU A 221 23.99 19.16 5.32
C GLU A 221 24.94 20.31 4.99
N GLU A 222 24.62 21.51 5.50
CA GLU A 222 25.44 22.71 5.31
C GLU A 222 26.75 22.64 6.13
N GLY A 223 27.84 23.21 5.62
CA GLY A 223 29.07 23.37 6.39
C GLY A 223 28.89 24.27 7.63
N GLY A 224 29.61 23.98 8.72
CA GLY A 224 29.58 24.79 9.95
C GLY A 224 28.39 24.50 10.87
N VAL A 225 27.89 23.26 10.90
CA VAL A 225 26.80 22.83 11.80
C VAL A 225 27.14 23.06 13.28
N ASP A 226 28.39 22.79 13.70
CA ASP A 226 28.79 22.92 15.11
C ASP A 226 28.70 24.36 15.61
N ALA A 227 29.14 25.33 14.80
CA ALA A 227 29.05 26.75 15.16
C ALA A 227 27.59 27.21 15.29
N ARG A 228 26.71 26.74 14.39
CA ARG A 228 25.27 27.03 14.46
C ARG A 228 24.61 26.39 15.69
N ILE A 229 24.97 25.14 16.01
CA ILE A 229 24.49 24.46 17.24
C ILE A 229 24.98 25.20 18.48
N ALA A 230 26.26 25.62 18.52
CA ALA A 230 26.83 26.39 19.62
C ALA A 230 26.16 27.77 19.80
N SER A 231 25.57 28.31 18.73
CA SER A 231 24.83 29.58 18.76
C SER A 231 23.40 29.43 19.31
N VAL A 232 22.90 28.20 19.51
CA VAL A 232 21.57 27.97 20.09
C VAL A 232 21.60 28.28 21.59
N PRO A 233 20.70 29.15 22.10
CA PRO A 233 20.65 29.48 23.53
C PRO A 233 20.45 28.26 24.43
N ASP A 234 21.02 28.31 25.65
CA ASP A 234 21.05 27.21 26.62
C ASP A 234 19.67 26.58 26.88
N ARG A 235 18.65 27.43 27.05
CA ARG A 235 17.26 27.02 27.26
C ARG A 235 16.64 26.22 26.11
N LEU A 236 17.25 26.26 24.91
CA LEU A 236 16.81 25.58 23.70
C LEU A 236 17.74 24.44 23.26
N ARG A 237 18.89 24.23 23.91
CA ARG A 237 19.85 23.17 23.54
C ARG A 237 19.23 21.76 23.63
N ASP A 238 18.32 21.54 24.59
CA ASP A 238 17.60 20.28 24.79
C ASP A 238 16.32 20.13 23.95
N ASN A 239 16.13 21.01 22.95
CA ASN A 239 14.99 20.96 22.06
C ASN A 239 14.91 19.59 21.35
N PRO A 240 13.77 18.86 21.43
CA PRO A 240 13.65 17.55 20.81
C PRO A 240 13.89 17.53 19.29
N GLY A 241 13.48 18.60 18.60
CA GLY A 241 13.68 18.74 17.15
C GLY A 241 15.15 18.91 16.78
N LEU A 242 15.92 19.67 17.57
CA LEU A 242 17.36 19.77 17.39
C LEU A 242 18.06 18.42 17.61
N ALA A 243 17.68 17.68 18.64
CA ALA A 243 18.22 16.35 18.88
C ALA A 243 17.89 15.38 17.74
N TYR A 244 16.66 15.43 17.21
CA TYR A 244 16.26 14.65 16.04
C TYR A 244 17.14 14.95 14.83
N ASP A 245 17.25 16.22 14.45
CA ASP A 245 18.03 16.61 13.26
C ASP A 245 19.52 16.28 13.42
N ARG A 246 20.07 16.32 14.65
CA ARG A 246 21.44 15.85 14.95
C ARG A 246 21.59 14.34 14.75
N VAL A 247 20.62 13.53 15.19
CA VAL A 247 20.65 12.07 14.95
C VAL A 247 20.55 11.78 13.45
N VAL A 248 19.65 12.45 12.73
CA VAL A 248 19.52 12.28 11.28
C VAL A 248 20.82 12.62 10.55
N TRP A 249 21.47 13.73 10.91
CA TRP A 249 22.73 14.12 10.29
C TRP A 249 23.86 13.12 10.59
N ARG A 250 23.99 12.66 11.85
CA ARG A 250 25.04 11.72 12.27
C ARG A 250 24.94 10.35 11.59
N LEU A 251 23.72 9.82 11.44
CA LEU A 251 23.48 8.55 10.71
C LEU A 251 23.88 8.63 9.24
N LYS A 252 24.00 9.83 8.66
CA LYS A 252 24.45 10.03 7.27
C LYS A 252 25.95 10.30 7.13
N ASN A 253 26.62 10.66 8.22
CA ASN A 253 28.01 11.14 8.22
C ASN A 253 28.92 10.17 9.00
N ASP A 254 28.61 8.87 8.96
CA ASP A 254 29.39 7.79 9.60
C ASP A 254 29.63 7.99 11.11
N GLU A 255 28.75 8.72 11.81
CA GLU A 255 28.80 8.94 13.25
C GLU A 255 27.72 8.12 13.99
N GLU A 256 27.51 6.87 13.58
CA GLU A 256 26.40 6.03 14.06
C GLU A 256 26.39 5.84 15.57
N ASP A 257 27.53 5.52 16.20
CA ASP A 257 27.63 5.37 17.67
C ASP A 257 27.12 6.60 18.43
N ARG A 258 27.50 7.79 17.95
CA ARG A 258 27.07 9.04 18.55
C ARG A 258 25.58 9.31 18.28
N ALA A 259 25.08 8.88 17.13
CA ALA A 259 23.66 8.95 16.80
C ALA A 259 22.83 8.05 17.73
N ILE A 260 23.25 6.80 17.92
CA ILE A 260 22.62 5.82 18.81
C ILE A 260 22.64 6.34 20.25
N SER A 261 23.78 6.83 20.73
CA SER A 261 23.89 7.39 22.08
C SER A 261 22.91 8.54 22.30
N LEU A 262 22.80 9.47 21.34
CA LEU A 262 21.86 10.59 21.44
C LEU A 262 20.40 10.12 21.34
N LEU A 263 20.10 9.20 20.42
CA LEU A 263 18.77 8.58 20.30
C LEU A 263 18.31 7.99 21.63
N LEU A 264 19.17 7.17 22.26
CA LEU A 264 18.85 6.52 23.52
C LEU A 264 18.73 7.50 24.68
N ASP A 265 19.57 8.54 24.75
CA ASP A 265 19.45 9.60 25.75
C ASP A 265 18.10 10.34 25.64
N ARG A 266 17.62 10.58 24.41
CA ARG A 266 16.30 11.18 24.18
C ARG A 266 15.15 10.21 24.37
N SER A 267 15.39 8.91 24.39
CA SER A 267 14.39 7.85 24.54
C SER A 267 13.97 7.60 26.00
N LYS A 268 14.11 8.58 26.88
CA LYS A 268 13.61 8.54 28.26
C LYS A 268 12.10 8.74 28.37
N SER A 269 11.50 9.45 27.42
CA SER A 269 10.05 9.73 27.39
C SER A 269 9.59 10.18 26.00
N ALA A 270 8.28 10.11 25.73
CA ALA A 270 7.69 10.73 24.54
C ALA A 270 7.98 12.25 24.47
N LYS A 271 8.02 12.94 25.62
CA LYS A 271 8.29 14.38 25.69
C LYS A 271 9.71 14.73 25.24
N SER A 272 10.71 13.93 25.62
CA SER A 272 12.10 14.15 25.23
C SER A 272 12.36 13.81 23.76
N LEU A 273 11.58 12.90 23.16
CA LEU A 273 11.58 12.64 21.71
C LEU A 273 10.82 13.72 20.93
N GLY A 274 9.85 14.40 21.56
CA GLY A 274 8.99 15.40 20.94
C GLY A 274 7.94 14.80 20.01
N LYS A 275 8.39 14.14 18.94
CA LYS A 275 7.58 13.47 17.90
C LYS A 275 8.02 12.01 17.71
N PRO A 276 7.78 11.10 18.67
CA PRO A 276 8.21 9.70 18.58
C PRO A 276 7.97 9.03 17.21
N GLU A 277 6.85 9.35 16.57
CA GLU A 277 6.45 8.88 15.24
C GLU A 277 7.48 9.18 14.13
N LEU A 278 8.25 10.26 14.23
CA LEU A 278 9.26 10.61 13.23
C LEU A 278 10.58 9.86 13.43
N TRP A 279 10.81 9.31 14.62
CA TRP A 279 12.01 8.52 14.93
C TRP A 279 11.87 7.06 14.51
N ALA A 280 10.65 6.58 14.30
CA ALA A 280 10.32 5.15 14.25
C ALA A 280 11.03 4.39 13.12
N SER A 281 10.88 4.82 11.86
CA SER A 281 11.57 4.18 10.72
C SER A 281 13.11 4.15 10.87
N ARG A 282 13.73 5.20 11.41
CA ARG A 282 15.19 5.22 11.64
C ARG A 282 15.60 4.28 12.75
N ARG A 283 14.84 4.28 13.85
CA ARG A 283 15.03 3.37 14.97
C ARG A 283 14.93 1.91 14.52
N LEU A 284 13.95 1.60 13.66
CA LEU A 284 13.78 0.26 13.11
C LEU A 284 15.02 -0.17 12.30
N GLY A 285 15.51 0.70 11.40
CA GLY A 285 16.71 0.42 10.61
C GLY A 285 17.96 0.20 11.47
N VAL A 286 18.21 1.10 12.43
CA VAL A 286 19.35 0.98 13.36
C VAL A 286 19.25 -0.28 14.22
N ALA A 287 18.07 -0.58 14.77
CA ALA A 287 17.86 -1.79 15.56
C ALA A 287 18.08 -3.07 14.74
N HIS A 288 17.62 -3.10 13.48
CA HIS A 288 17.88 -4.21 12.57
C HIS A 288 19.38 -4.39 12.28
N SER A 289 20.12 -3.32 11.99
CA SER A 289 21.57 -3.39 11.73
C SER A 289 22.31 -3.95 12.94
N LEU A 290 22.05 -3.38 14.13
CA LEU A 290 22.66 -3.82 15.38
C LEU A 290 22.36 -5.29 15.69
N MET A 291 21.17 -5.78 15.37
CA MET A 291 20.80 -7.18 15.56
C MET A 291 21.60 -8.11 14.62
N LEU A 292 21.79 -7.72 13.36
CA LEU A 292 22.58 -8.50 12.39
C LEU A 292 24.08 -8.48 12.74
N GLU A 293 24.58 -7.39 13.31
CA GLU A 293 25.95 -7.26 13.82
C GLU A 293 26.19 -8.00 15.16
N GLY A 294 25.16 -8.62 15.74
CA GLY A 294 25.24 -9.33 17.01
C GLY A 294 25.26 -8.43 18.25
N ASN A 295 24.96 -7.13 18.12
CA ASN A 295 24.82 -6.20 19.23
C ASN A 295 23.40 -6.22 19.81
N ASP A 296 22.93 -7.41 20.20
CA ASP A 296 21.53 -7.72 20.44
C ASP A 296 20.91 -6.91 21.58
N ARG A 297 21.67 -6.67 22.66
CA ARG A 297 21.19 -5.86 23.80
C ARG A 297 20.96 -4.42 23.40
N LEU A 298 21.86 -3.86 22.58
CA LEU A 298 21.71 -2.50 22.08
C LEU A 298 20.57 -2.44 21.06
N ALA A 299 20.48 -3.42 20.16
CA ALA A 299 19.39 -3.57 19.20
C ALA A 299 18.02 -3.58 19.90
N TYR A 300 17.86 -4.42 20.92
CA TYR A 300 16.64 -4.47 21.73
C TYR A 300 16.33 -3.13 22.40
N LYS A 301 17.32 -2.49 23.01
CA LYS A 301 17.14 -1.19 23.69
C LYS A 301 16.74 -0.10 22.69
N VAL A 302 17.33 -0.11 21.48
CA VAL A 302 16.96 0.79 20.40
C VAL A 302 15.54 0.48 19.93
N ALA A 303 15.14 -0.77 19.69
CA ALA A 303 13.79 -1.09 19.23
C ALA A 303 12.70 -0.73 20.27
N SER A 304 12.86 -1.18 21.51
CA SER A 304 11.83 -1.13 22.57
C SER A 304 11.62 0.25 23.20
N SER A 305 12.61 1.16 23.16
CA SER A 305 12.52 2.49 23.78
C SER A 305 11.84 3.55 22.90
N HIS A 306 10.84 3.16 22.11
CA HIS A 306 10.25 3.99 21.05
C HIS A 306 9.18 5.01 21.52
N HIS A 307 8.48 4.75 22.64
CA HIS A 307 7.43 5.63 23.20
C HIS A 307 6.26 5.97 22.25
N LEU A 308 6.05 5.15 21.20
CA LEU A 308 4.90 5.28 20.31
C LEU A 308 3.62 4.85 21.03
N LYS A 309 2.50 5.45 20.61
CA LYS A 309 1.15 5.08 21.03
C LYS A 309 0.31 4.79 19.79
N PRO A 310 -0.70 3.91 19.89
CA PRO A 310 -1.66 3.73 18.81
C PRO A 310 -2.39 5.04 18.50
N HIS A 311 -2.56 5.36 17.22
CA HIS A 311 -3.23 6.55 16.74
C HIS A 311 -4.46 6.18 15.92
N ARG A 312 -5.67 6.61 16.35
CA ARG A 312 -6.88 6.55 15.51
C ARG A 312 -6.79 7.54 14.34
N ALA A 313 -6.26 8.73 14.61
CA ALA A 313 -5.91 9.73 13.61
C ALA A 313 -4.50 10.21 13.93
N GLY A 314 -3.68 10.43 12.90
CA GLY A 314 -2.31 10.86 13.07
C GLY A 314 -2.17 12.20 13.80
N PRO A 315 -0.93 12.64 14.05
CA PRO A 315 -0.66 13.74 14.96
C PRO A 315 -1.33 15.08 14.57
N LEU A 316 -1.78 15.86 15.57
CA LEU A 316 -2.50 17.14 15.36
C LEU A 316 -1.69 18.25 14.68
N TRP A 317 -0.37 18.09 14.55
CA TRP A 317 0.51 19.07 13.91
C TRP A 317 0.62 18.88 12.38
N LEU A 318 -0.10 17.90 11.84
CA LEU A 318 -0.25 17.63 10.40
C LEU A 318 -1.64 18.07 9.93
N SER A 319 -1.78 18.33 8.63
CA SER A 319 -3.08 18.63 8.03
C SER A 319 -4.07 17.47 8.21
N SER A 320 -5.38 17.77 8.17
CA SER A 320 -6.44 16.75 8.18
C SER A 320 -6.19 15.64 7.14
N SER A 321 -5.79 16.01 5.93
CA SER A 321 -5.46 15.08 4.82
C SER A 321 -4.21 14.24 5.08
N GLN A 322 -3.22 14.75 5.80
CA GLN A 322 -1.99 14.03 6.14
C GLN A 322 -2.17 13.10 7.34
N ARG A 323 -3.05 13.44 8.29
CA ARG A 323 -3.20 12.74 9.57
C ARG A 323 -3.57 11.28 9.41
N GLU A 324 -4.47 10.95 8.49
CA GLU A 324 -4.91 9.56 8.31
C GLU A 324 -3.74 8.67 7.85
N ARG A 325 -2.99 9.12 6.83
CA ARG A 325 -1.82 8.41 6.32
C ARG A 325 -0.71 8.31 7.37
N ALA A 326 -0.44 9.40 8.09
CA ALA A 326 0.57 9.42 9.13
C ALA A 326 0.20 8.55 10.33
N GLY A 327 -1.09 8.48 10.69
CA GLY A 327 -1.60 7.59 11.75
C GLY A 327 -1.42 6.13 11.37
N ARG A 328 -1.86 5.75 10.16
CA ARG A 328 -1.66 4.39 9.63
C ARG A 328 -0.18 3.99 9.62
N LYS A 329 0.68 4.88 9.12
CA LYS A 329 2.14 4.66 9.11
C LYS A 329 2.69 4.47 10.53
N SER A 330 2.34 5.35 11.48
CA SER A 330 2.82 5.28 12.86
C SER A 330 2.39 3.98 13.55
N ASN A 331 1.16 3.52 13.32
CA ASN A 331 0.68 2.24 13.86
C ASN A 331 1.44 1.04 13.24
N SER A 332 1.74 1.10 11.93
CA SER A 332 2.57 0.08 11.26
C SER A 332 3.99 0.04 11.84
N GLU A 333 4.63 1.20 12.02
CA GLU A 333 5.98 1.27 12.59
C GLU A 333 6.00 0.86 14.07
N LEU A 334 4.94 1.15 14.83
CA LEU A 334 4.75 0.63 16.18
C LEU A 334 4.68 -0.91 16.16
N ALA A 335 3.85 -1.49 15.29
CA ALA A 335 3.72 -2.93 15.16
C ALA A 335 5.07 -3.59 14.79
N GLU A 336 5.80 -3.02 13.82
CA GLU A 336 7.12 -3.51 13.42
C GLU A 336 8.18 -3.44 14.54
N LEU A 337 8.21 -2.33 15.30
CA LEU A 337 9.13 -2.18 16.43
C LEU A 337 8.80 -3.15 17.58
N GLU A 338 7.52 -3.41 17.84
CA GLU A 338 7.10 -4.41 18.82
C GLU A 338 7.46 -5.82 18.36
N TRP A 339 7.21 -6.14 17.08
CA TRP A 339 7.59 -7.43 16.52
C TRP A 339 9.11 -7.65 16.60
N LEU A 340 9.92 -6.66 16.18
CA LEU A 340 11.38 -6.75 16.26
C LEU A 340 11.88 -6.87 17.71
N SER A 341 11.30 -6.10 18.64
CA SER A 341 11.63 -6.20 20.06
C SER A 341 11.33 -7.59 20.62
N GLY A 342 10.20 -8.19 20.23
CA GLY A 342 9.83 -9.56 20.60
C GLY A 342 10.77 -10.59 20.00
N TYR A 343 11.12 -10.45 18.72
CA TYR A 343 12.05 -11.33 18.02
C TYR A 343 13.44 -11.33 18.68
N ILE A 344 14.01 -10.14 18.92
CA ILE A 344 15.31 -10.01 19.60
C ILE A 344 15.24 -10.60 21.01
N SER A 345 14.17 -10.33 21.75
CA SER A 345 13.98 -10.90 23.10
C SER A 345 14.03 -12.43 23.07
N LEU A 346 13.29 -13.05 22.15
CA LEU A 346 13.18 -14.50 22.03
C LEU A 346 14.49 -15.13 21.53
N ARG A 347 14.93 -14.73 20.34
CA ARG A 347 16.00 -15.42 19.59
C ARG A 347 17.41 -15.01 20.01
N LYS A 348 17.58 -13.80 20.55
CA LYS A 348 18.91 -13.22 20.80
C LYS A 348 19.21 -13.03 22.28
N LEU A 349 18.20 -12.71 23.08
CA LEU A 349 18.37 -12.43 24.52
C LEU A 349 17.92 -13.58 25.43
N ASN A 350 17.32 -14.63 24.87
CA ASN A 350 16.74 -15.75 25.62
C ASN A 350 15.74 -15.28 26.71
N ASP A 351 14.93 -14.27 26.38
CA ASP A 351 13.85 -13.73 27.20
C ASP A 351 12.48 -14.02 26.56
N PRO A 352 11.98 -15.26 26.69
CA PRO A 352 10.70 -15.65 26.11
C PRO A 352 9.49 -14.95 26.77
N VAL A 353 9.61 -14.53 28.03
CA VAL A 353 8.54 -13.81 28.75
C VAL A 353 8.39 -12.39 28.20
N GLY A 354 9.51 -11.67 28.04
CA GLY A 354 9.55 -10.36 27.39
C GLY A 354 9.08 -10.44 25.94
N ALA A 355 9.50 -11.48 25.20
CA ALA A 355 9.05 -11.71 23.83
C ALA A 355 7.53 -11.87 23.72
N ALA A 356 6.92 -12.69 24.58
CA ALA A 356 5.48 -12.88 24.61
C ALA A 356 4.71 -11.56 24.91
N ALA A 357 5.26 -10.68 25.75
CA ALA A 357 4.66 -9.37 26.01
C ALA A 357 4.67 -8.48 24.74
N HIS A 358 5.79 -8.46 24.03
CA HIS A 358 5.94 -7.73 22.76
C HIS A 358 5.01 -8.28 21.66
N PHE A 359 4.92 -9.60 21.49
CA PHE A 359 4.04 -10.20 20.47
C PHE A 359 2.55 -9.99 20.76
N ARG A 360 2.12 -9.96 22.03
CA ARG A 360 0.75 -9.52 22.38
C ARG A 360 0.50 -8.07 21.98
N LYS A 361 1.47 -7.18 22.22
CA LYS A 361 1.35 -5.78 21.83
C LYS A 361 1.34 -5.64 20.30
N PHE A 362 2.20 -6.34 19.58
CA PHE A 362 2.15 -6.45 18.11
C PHE A 362 0.77 -6.91 17.62
N GLY A 363 0.24 -8.01 18.17
CA GLY A 363 -1.08 -8.55 17.86
C GLY A 363 -2.21 -7.53 18.06
N SER A 364 -2.12 -6.68 19.10
CA SER A 364 -3.12 -5.62 19.34
C SER A 364 -3.09 -4.46 18.34
N GLN A 365 -2.08 -4.38 17.47
CA GLN A 365 -1.91 -3.31 16.47
C GLN A 365 -2.24 -3.77 15.05
N VAL A 366 -2.58 -5.04 14.86
CA VAL A 366 -2.75 -5.64 13.54
C VAL A 366 -4.07 -6.40 13.45
N GLU A 367 -4.67 -6.39 12.27
CA GLU A 367 -6.02 -6.95 12.07
C GLU A 367 -6.11 -7.87 10.85
N SER A 368 -5.14 -7.80 9.92
CA SER A 368 -5.17 -8.66 8.72
C SER A 368 -4.88 -10.12 9.10
N PRO A 369 -5.49 -11.11 8.41
CA PRO A 369 -5.21 -12.53 8.66
C PRO A 369 -3.72 -12.87 8.67
N ILE A 370 -2.95 -12.23 7.79
CA ILE A 370 -1.50 -12.43 7.65
C ILE A 370 -0.75 -12.01 8.92
N SER A 371 -1.02 -10.79 9.38
CA SER A 371 -0.37 -10.21 10.54
C SER A 371 -0.86 -10.84 11.85
N THR A 372 -2.13 -11.23 11.93
CA THR A 372 -2.70 -11.93 13.08
C THR A 372 -2.08 -13.32 13.21
N ALA A 373 -1.97 -14.08 12.11
CA ALA A 373 -1.27 -15.37 12.10
C ALA A 373 0.19 -15.24 12.55
N LYS A 374 0.90 -14.20 12.06
CA LYS A 374 2.28 -13.91 12.50
C LYS A 374 2.35 -13.61 14.00
N ALA A 375 1.44 -12.80 14.52
CA ALA A 375 1.42 -12.43 15.94
C ALA A 375 1.17 -13.65 16.84
N GLU A 376 0.17 -14.45 16.51
CA GLU A 376 -0.22 -15.63 17.28
C GLU A 376 0.84 -16.75 17.18
N PHE A 377 1.44 -16.95 16.01
CA PHE A 377 2.53 -17.91 15.83
C PHE A 377 3.71 -17.59 16.75
N TRP A 378 4.25 -16.37 16.65
CA TRP A 378 5.40 -15.97 17.45
C TRP A 378 5.10 -15.86 18.95
N LEU A 379 3.86 -15.52 19.31
CA LEU A 379 3.37 -15.61 20.68
C LEU A 379 3.39 -17.06 21.17
N GLY A 380 2.89 -18.01 20.38
CA GLY A 380 2.94 -19.44 20.67
C GLY A 380 4.36 -19.94 20.91
N ILE A 381 5.28 -19.66 19.97
CA ILE A 381 6.70 -20.03 20.11
C ILE A 381 7.30 -19.44 21.39
N SER A 382 7.00 -18.18 21.70
CA SER A 382 7.50 -17.53 22.93
C SER A 382 6.93 -18.17 24.20
N LEU A 383 5.65 -18.55 24.18
CA LEU A 383 5.00 -19.19 25.32
C LEU A 383 5.54 -20.61 25.57
N ALA A 384 5.79 -21.39 24.51
CA ALA A 384 6.45 -22.68 24.62
C ALA A 384 7.85 -22.54 25.23
N ALA A 385 8.66 -21.59 24.74
CA ALA A 385 9.98 -21.31 25.29
C ALA A 385 9.95 -20.84 26.76
N ALA A 386 8.84 -20.23 27.20
CA ALA A 386 8.60 -19.85 28.59
C ALA A 386 8.01 -20.99 29.46
N GLY A 387 7.80 -22.19 28.91
CA GLY A 387 7.21 -23.33 29.61
C GLY A 387 5.69 -23.25 29.81
N ASN A 388 4.99 -22.40 29.04
CA ASN A 388 3.53 -22.21 29.10
C ASN A 388 2.83 -22.97 27.95
N ASP A 389 2.94 -24.30 27.95
CA ASP A 389 2.52 -25.16 26.83
C ASP A 389 1.03 -25.03 26.47
N GLU A 390 0.14 -24.94 27.47
CA GLU A 390 -1.30 -24.78 27.23
C GLU A 390 -1.61 -23.48 26.46
N GLN A 391 -1.00 -22.36 26.87
CA GLN A 391 -1.19 -21.09 26.19
C GLN A 391 -0.49 -21.06 24.83
N SER A 392 0.64 -21.75 24.70
CA SER A 392 1.34 -21.93 23.42
C SER A 392 0.45 -22.62 22.39
N VAL A 393 -0.09 -23.79 22.74
CA VAL A 393 -1.00 -24.56 21.87
C VAL A 393 -2.23 -23.73 21.51
N ALA A 394 -2.80 -23.00 22.47
CA ALA A 394 -3.92 -22.11 22.19
C ALA A 394 -3.58 -20.99 21.19
N ALA A 395 -2.39 -20.39 21.29
CA ALA A 395 -1.92 -19.37 20.34
C ALA A 395 -1.63 -19.96 18.95
N LEU A 396 -0.93 -21.10 18.88
CA LEU A 396 -0.68 -21.78 17.61
C LEU A 396 -1.96 -22.23 16.92
N ASN A 397 -2.98 -22.70 17.65
CA ASN A 397 -4.28 -23.02 17.08
C ASN A 397 -4.98 -21.77 16.50
N ARG A 398 -4.91 -20.62 17.17
CA ARG A 398 -5.43 -19.35 16.61
C ARG A 398 -4.67 -18.94 15.34
N ALA A 399 -3.35 -19.12 15.30
CA ALA A 399 -2.59 -18.90 14.08
C ALA A 399 -3.04 -19.85 12.95
N ALA A 400 -3.27 -21.13 13.28
CA ALA A 400 -3.68 -22.18 12.35
C ALA A 400 -5.06 -21.96 11.72
N GLU A 401 -5.92 -21.10 12.28
CA GLU A 401 -7.19 -20.69 11.65
C GLU A 401 -6.96 -19.91 10.34
N HIS A 402 -5.78 -19.32 10.15
CA HIS A 402 -5.44 -18.50 9.00
C HIS A 402 -4.64 -19.27 7.94
N GLN A 403 -5.24 -20.33 7.38
CA GLN A 403 -4.56 -21.27 6.47
C GLN A 403 -4.18 -20.72 5.09
N THR A 404 -4.52 -19.46 4.78
CA THR A 404 -4.02 -18.73 3.58
C THR A 404 -2.78 -17.89 3.87
N ALA A 405 -2.35 -17.81 5.14
CA ALA A 405 -1.19 -17.05 5.58
C ALA A 405 -0.01 -17.97 5.93
N PHE A 406 1.21 -17.55 5.59
CA PHE A 406 2.48 -18.26 5.83
C PHE A 406 2.59 -18.84 7.24
N TYR A 407 2.50 -17.98 8.26
CA TYR A 407 2.58 -18.40 9.66
C TYR A 407 1.39 -19.25 10.11
N GLY A 408 0.23 -19.05 9.51
CA GLY A 408 -0.95 -19.87 9.80
C GLY A 408 -0.84 -21.28 9.21
N GLN A 409 -0.24 -21.41 8.02
CA GLN A 409 0.07 -22.71 7.42
C GLN A 409 1.13 -23.47 8.24
N ILE A 410 2.19 -22.79 8.68
CA ILE A 410 3.20 -23.41 9.56
C ILE A 410 2.53 -23.87 10.85
N ALA A 411 1.75 -23.00 11.49
CA ALA A 411 1.03 -23.36 12.71
C ALA A 411 0.09 -24.55 12.50
N ALA A 412 -0.70 -24.56 11.43
CA ALA A 412 -1.60 -25.65 11.11
C ALA A 412 -0.88 -26.99 10.92
N GLN A 413 0.28 -26.98 10.26
CA GLN A 413 1.11 -28.17 10.11
C GLN A 413 1.70 -28.64 11.45
N LEU A 414 2.19 -27.71 12.30
CA LEU A 414 2.74 -28.03 13.61
C LEU A 414 1.69 -28.57 14.61
N THR A 415 0.47 -28.05 14.56
CA THR A 415 -0.63 -28.46 15.46
C THR A 415 -1.45 -29.63 14.93
N GLY A 416 -1.20 -30.08 13.70
CA GLY A 416 -2.00 -31.11 13.04
C GLY A 416 -3.44 -30.65 12.74
N THR A 417 -3.66 -29.34 12.56
CA THR A 417 -4.96 -28.78 12.21
C THR A 417 -5.36 -29.26 10.82
N ALA A 418 -6.59 -29.77 10.69
CA ALA A 418 -7.10 -30.24 9.41
C ALA A 418 -7.16 -29.09 8.39
N THR A 419 -6.77 -29.39 7.15
CA THR A 419 -6.89 -28.46 6.02
C THR A 419 -8.35 -28.06 5.82
N ASP A 420 -8.61 -26.75 5.72
CA ASP A 420 -9.92 -26.19 5.41
C ASP A 420 -10.30 -26.53 3.95
N PRO A 421 -11.37 -27.32 3.72
CA PRO A 421 -11.82 -27.64 2.37
C PRO A 421 -12.16 -26.41 1.51
N LYS A 422 -12.42 -25.25 2.11
CA LYS A 422 -12.66 -23.99 1.38
C LYS A 422 -11.46 -23.55 0.54
N LEU A 423 -10.26 -24.01 0.84
CA LEU A 423 -9.05 -23.71 0.06
C LEU A 423 -9.11 -24.24 -1.39
N LEU A 424 -10.02 -25.18 -1.68
CA LEU A 424 -10.31 -25.60 -3.05
C LEU A 424 -10.96 -24.51 -3.89
N GLY A 425 -11.68 -23.60 -3.23
CA GLY A 425 -12.72 -22.80 -3.88
C GLY A 425 -13.92 -23.66 -4.27
N THR A 426 -14.93 -23.02 -4.84
CA THR A 426 -16.16 -23.69 -5.27
C THR A 426 -16.12 -24.03 -6.76
N GLY A 427 -15.24 -23.39 -7.52
CA GLY A 427 -15.23 -23.44 -8.98
C GLY A 427 -16.46 -22.78 -9.62
N GLN A 428 -17.37 -22.23 -8.81
CA GLN A 428 -18.57 -21.55 -9.24
C GLN A 428 -18.34 -20.04 -9.09
N VAL A 429 -18.13 -19.36 -10.21
CA VAL A 429 -18.27 -17.91 -10.24
C VAL A 429 -19.78 -17.65 -10.33
N PRO A 430 -20.42 -16.98 -9.35
CA PRO A 430 -21.80 -16.57 -9.50
C PRO A 430 -21.95 -15.86 -10.85
N ALA A 431 -23.10 -16.04 -11.52
CA ALA A 431 -23.35 -15.36 -12.80
C ALA A 431 -23.22 -13.83 -12.68
N GLY A 432 -23.18 -13.32 -11.43
CA GLY A 432 -22.96 -11.98 -10.93
C GLY A 432 -24.04 -11.06 -11.44
N THR A 433 -24.77 -10.44 -10.52
CA THR A 433 -25.94 -9.65 -10.92
C THR A 433 -25.54 -8.45 -11.80
N SER A 434 -26.37 -8.11 -12.79
CA SER A 434 -26.18 -6.92 -13.65
C SER A 434 -26.47 -5.61 -12.91
N GLN A 435 -26.64 -5.65 -11.59
CA GLN A 435 -26.94 -4.47 -10.78
C GLN A 435 -25.79 -3.46 -10.80
N PHE A 436 -24.54 -3.94 -10.75
CA PHE A 436 -23.36 -3.09 -10.74
C PHE A 436 -23.04 -2.46 -12.10
N GLU A 437 -23.52 -3.03 -13.21
CA GLU A 437 -23.38 -2.43 -14.55
C GLU A 437 -24.16 -1.11 -14.70
N ARG A 438 -25.01 -0.77 -13.72
CA ARG A 438 -25.72 0.52 -13.66
C ARG A 438 -25.04 1.55 -12.77
N VAL A 439 -24.02 1.16 -12.00
CA VAL A 439 -23.31 2.04 -11.07
C VAL A 439 -22.24 2.82 -11.84
N PRO A 440 -22.27 4.16 -11.87
CA PRO A 440 -21.31 4.97 -12.63
C PRO A 440 -19.85 4.65 -12.27
N VAL A 441 -19.49 4.56 -10.99
CA VAL A 441 -18.13 4.24 -10.55
C VAL A 441 -17.65 2.89 -11.10
N VAL A 442 -18.52 1.87 -11.10
CA VAL A 442 -18.20 0.54 -11.67
C VAL A 442 -18.05 0.64 -13.19
N ARG A 443 -18.95 1.34 -13.89
CA ARG A 443 -18.88 1.54 -15.35
C ARG A 443 -17.59 2.26 -15.76
N ALA A 444 -17.16 3.28 -15.01
CA ALA A 444 -15.88 3.95 -15.24
C ALA A 444 -14.70 2.96 -15.12
N GLY A 445 -14.74 2.07 -14.12
CA GLY A 445 -13.76 1.00 -13.96
C GLY A 445 -13.75 0.01 -15.14
N LEU A 446 -14.93 -0.39 -15.64
CA LEU A 446 -15.06 -1.29 -16.79
C LEU A 446 -14.58 -0.63 -18.09
N LEU A 447 -14.96 0.61 -18.37
CA LEU A 447 -14.44 1.37 -19.52
C LEU A 447 -12.91 1.48 -19.47
N ALA A 448 -12.34 1.76 -18.29
CA ALA A 448 -10.91 1.81 -18.10
C ALA A 448 -10.25 0.45 -18.43
N HIS A 449 -10.82 -0.67 -17.99
CA HIS A 449 -10.29 -2.00 -18.30
C HIS A 449 -10.29 -2.28 -19.82
N HIS A 450 -11.42 -2.03 -20.50
CA HIS A 450 -11.50 -2.20 -21.96
C HIS A 450 -10.59 -1.23 -22.72
N GLY A 451 -10.26 -0.08 -22.13
CA GLY A 451 -9.21 0.83 -22.63
C GLY A 451 -7.78 0.39 -22.34
N GLY A 452 -7.57 -0.73 -21.63
CA GLY A 452 -6.25 -1.21 -21.22
C GLY A 452 -5.64 -0.46 -20.02
N GLU A 453 -6.46 0.26 -19.27
CA GLU A 453 -6.07 1.12 -18.13
C GLU A 453 -6.33 0.40 -16.80
N ASP A 454 -5.79 -0.82 -16.66
CA ASP A 454 -6.08 -1.76 -15.58
C ASP A 454 -5.84 -1.19 -14.17
N SER A 455 -4.86 -0.29 -14.00
CA SER A 455 -4.62 0.39 -12.72
C SER A 455 -5.79 1.28 -12.31
N MET A 456 -6.35 2.01 -13.28
CA MET A 456 -7.52 2.86 -13.05
C MET A 456 -8.76 1.98 -12.84
N ALA A 457 -8.94 0.95 -13.66
CA ALA A 457 -10.03 0.00 -13.52
C ALA A 457 -10.11 -0.58 -12.10
N ALA A 458 -8.98 -1.12 -11.62
CA ALA A 458 -8.92 -1.70 -10.28
C ALA A 458 -9.11 -0.68 -9.17
N TRP A 459 -8.68 0.57 -9.36
CA TRP A 459 -8.91 1.62 -8.37
C TRP A 459 -10.40 1.96 -8.24
N PHE A 460 -11.11 2.17 -9.34
CA PHE A 460 -12.55 2.44 -9.30
C PHE A 460 -13.34 1.27 -8.72
N LEU A 461 -13.03 0.04 -9.13
CA LEU A 461 -13.75 -1.15 -8.65
C LEU A 461 -13.44 -1.47 -7.19
N ALA A 462 -12.18 -1.37 -6.76
CA ALA A 462 -11.83 -1.58 -5.36
C ALA A 462 -12.35 -0.46 -4.45
N HIS A 463 -12.36 0.79 -4.92
CA HIS A 463 -12.99 1.91 -4.20
C HIS A 463 -14.48 1.63 -3.92
N TRP A 464 -15.21 1.12 -4.92
CA TRP A 464 -16.61 0.74 -4.72
C TRP A 464 -16.75 -0.43 -3.73
N ALA A 465 -15.76 -1.32 -3.65
CA ALA A 465 -15.76 -2.49 -2.77
C ALA A 465 -15.50 -2.16 -1.28
N GLU A 466 -15.01 -0.96 -0.94
CA GLU A 466 -14.64 -0.58 0.44
C GLU A 466 -15.80 -0.76 1.44
N GLU A 467 -17.04 -0.52 0.98
CA GLU A 467 -18.25 -0.56 1.81
C GLU A 467 -19.19 -1.73 1.50
N LEU A 468 -18.81 -2.64 0.60
CA LEU A 468 -19.65 -3.77 0.23
C LEU A 468 -19.62 -4.87 1.29
N ASP A 469 -20.74 -5.57 1.42
CA ASP A 469 -20.82 -6.82 2.17
C ASP A 469 -20.19 -7.99 1.38
N VAL A 470 -20.19 -9.18 1.98
CA VAL A 470 -19.58 -10.38 1.39
C VAL A 470 -20.26 -10.80 0.08
N ALA A 471 -21.59 -10.70 -0.02
CA ALA A 471 -22.33 -11.13 -1.20
C ALA A 471 -22.10 -10.16 -2.37
N ASP A 472 -22.20 -8.86 -2.10
CA ASP A 472 -21.99 -7.81 -3.10
C ASP A 472 -20.52 -7.75 -3.56
N THR A 473 -19.56 -8.00 -2.66
CA THR A 473 -18.14 -8.16 -3.04
C THR A 473 -17.95 -9.32 -4.01
N SER A 474 -18.61 -10.47 -3.75
CA SER A 474 -18.53 -11.63 -4.63
C SER A 474 -19.09 -11.31 -6.02
N ASP A 475 -20.25 -10.66 -6.08
CA ASP A 475 -20.91 -10.28 -7.32
C ASP A 475 -20.09 -9.28 -8.15
N LEU A 476 -19.46 -8.29 -7.50
CA LEU A 476 -18.60 -7.31 -8.17
C LEU A 476 -17.31 -7.96 -8.71
N ALA A 477 -16.67 -8.83 -7.92
CA ALA A 477 -15.49 -9.56 -8.36
C ALA A 477 -15.82 -10.52 -9.53
N ALA A 478 -16.97 -11.19 -9.48
CA ALA A 478 -17.49 -12.01 -10.56
C ALA A 478 -17.75 -11.19 -11.84
N LEU A 479 -18.35 -10.01 -11.71
CA LEU A 479 -18.56 -9.07 -12.83
C LEU A 479 -17.22 -8.67 -13.47
N ALA A 480 -16.22 -8.27 -12.67
CA ALA A 480 -14.90 -7.93 -13.18
C ALA A 480 -14.28 -9.09 -13.97
N ARG A 481 -14.38 -10.33 -13.48
CA ARG A 481 -13.91 -11.54 -14.21
C ARG A 481 -14.67 -11.79 -15.50
N ARG A 482 -15.98 -11.57 -15.55
CA ARG A 482 -16.76 -11.70 -16.80
C ARG A 482 -16.27 -10.76 -17.91
N HIS A 483 -15.74 -9.60 -17.52
CA HIS A 483 -15.13 -8.66 -18.47
C HIS A 483 -13.66 -8.96 -18.79
N GLY A 484 -13.04 -9.99 -18.20
CA GLY A 484 -11.61 -10.27 -18.36
C GLY A 484 -10.69 -9.40 -17.49
N ALA A 485 -11.24 -8.77 -16.45
CA ALA A 485 -10.51 -7.90 -15.53
C ALA A 485 -10.03 -8.66 -14.28
N GLU A 486 -9.30 -9.78 -14.46
CA GLU A 486 -8.79 -10.62 -13.37
C GLU A 486 -8.05 -9.81 -12.30
N PHE A 487 -7.18 -8.89 -12.73
CA PHE A 487 -6.43 -8.02 -11.82
C PHE A 487 -7.38 -7.20 -10.91
N SER A 488 -8.43 -6.61 -11.49
CA SER A 488 -9.43 -5.84 -10.73
C SER A 488 -10.26 -6.73 -9.81
N ALA A 489 -10.62 -7.94 -10.23
CA ALA A 489 -11.36 -8.89 -9.40
C ALA A 489 -10.57 -9.28 -8.14
N VAL A 490 -9.26 -9.52 -8.26
CA VAL A 490 -8.37 -9.78 -7.12
C VAL A 490 -8.31 -8.57 -6.18
N LYS A 491 -8.27 -7.35 -6.73
CA LYS A 491 -8.29 -6.13 -5.91
C LYS A 491 -9.60 -5.92 -5.16
N VAL A 492 -10.74 -6.17 -5.80
CA VAL A 492 -12.06 -6.14 -5.16
C VAL A 492 -12.12 -7.16 -4.01
N ALA A 493 -11.73 -8.41 -4.27
CA ALA A 493 -11.74 -9.46 -3.26
C ALA A 493 -10.84 -9.13 -2.06
N LYS A 494 -9.63 -8.61 -2.33
CA LYS A 494 -8.69 -8.16 -1.28
C LYS A 494 -9.25 -7.02 -0.44
N GLU A 495 -9.98 -6.08 -1.04
CA GLU A 495 -10.62 -5.00 -0.30
C GLU A 495 -11.71 -5.56 0.61
N GLY A 496 -12.57 -6.43 0.09
CA GLY A 496 -13.64 -7.07 0.86
C GLY A 496 -13.15 -7.96 2.01
N VAL A 497 -11.89 -8.41 2.04
CA VAL A 497 -11.33 -9.17 3.19
C VAL A 497 -11.50 -8.39 4.50
N LYS A 498 -11.45 -7.04 4.43
CA LYS A 498 -11.69 -6.17 5.59
C LYS A 498 -13.12 -6.31 6.15
N ASN A 499 -14.06 -6.70 5.31
CA ASN A 499 -15.48 -6.90 5.62
C ASN A 499 -15.83 -8.39 5.74
N GLY A 500 -14.84 -9.28 5.92
CA GLY A 500 -15.02 -10.72 6.12
C GLY A 500 -15.07 -11.57 4.84
N TYR A 501 -14.81 -10.98 3.68
CA TYR A 501 -14.74 -11.72 2.42
C TYR A 501 -13.59 -12.75 2.45
N SER A 502 -13.87 -13.99 2.02
CA SER A 502 -12.91 -15.10 2.11
C SER A 502 -13.00 -16.11 0.96
N ASP A 503 -13.68 -15.76 -0.14
CA ASP A 503 -13.80 -16.67 -1.27
C ASP A 503 -12.47 -16.82 -2.03
N ILE A 504 -11.99 -18.05 -2.03
CA ILE A 504 -10.70 -18.46 -2.59
C ILE A 504 -10.70 -18.39 -4.12
N ASP A 505 -11.85 -18.53 -4.79
CA ASP A 505 -11.93 -18.43 -6.25
C ASP A 505 -11.56 -17.04 -6.75
N HIS A 506 -11.77 -15.99 -5.95
CA HIS A 506 -11.40 -14.60 -6.25
C HIS A 506 -10.06 -14.19 -5.63
N LEU A 507 -9.70 -14.70 -4.44
CA LEU A 507 -8.44 -14.35 -3.78
C LEU A 507 -7.21 -15.03 -4.40
N PHE A 508 -7.39 -16.19 -5.02
CA PHE A 508 -6.33 -17.02 -5.61
C PHE A 508 -6.71 -17.56 -6.99
N PRO A 509 -7.15 -16.75 -7.97
CA PRO A 509 -7.81 -17.24 -9.19
C PRO A 509 -6.94 -18.18 -10.04
N LEU A 510 -7.59 -19.13 -10.73
CA LEU A 510 -6.98 -19.92 -11.81
C LEU A 510 -7.24 -19.15 -13.11
N THR A 511 -6.20 -18.93 -13.91
CA THR A 511 -6.21 -17.94 -15.00
C THR A 511 -5.77 -18.52 -16.35
N GLY A 512 -5.68 -19.84 -16.45
CA GLY A 512 -5.16 -20.56 -17.60
C GLY A 512 -3.66 -20.83 -17.55
N ILE A 513 -2.89 -20.12 -16.72
CA ILE A 513 -1.45 -20.39 -16.51
C ILE A 513 -1.24 -21.81 -15.97
N GLU A 514 -2.17 -22.30 -15.15
CA GLU A 514 -2.15 -23.64 -14.58
C GLU A 514 -2.20 -24.77 -15.62
N LYS A 515 -2.54 -24.45 -16.88
CA LYS A 515 -2.64 -25.41 -17.98
C LYS A 515 -1.38 -25.48 -18.84
N TYR A 516 -0.39 -24.61 -18.59
CA TYR A 516 0.85 -24.59 -19.36
C TYR A 516 1.77 -25.75 -18.97
N LYS A 517 2.56 -26.22 -19.94
CA LYS A 517 3.63 -27.18 -19.71
C LYS A 517 4.90 -26.41 -19.36
N LEU A 518 5.33 -26.49 -18.10
CA LEU A 518 6.40 -25.66 -17.55
C LEU A 518 7.56 -26.54 -17.02
N PRO A 519 8.80 -26.01 -16.98
CA PRO A 519 9.97 -26.74 -16.49
C PRO A 519 10.02 -26.88 -14.95
N VAL A 520 9.10 -26.24 -14.24
CA VAL A 520 8.98 -26.24 -12.77
C VAL A 520 7.53 -26.49 -12.37
N PRO A 521 7.23 -26.88 -11.12
CA PRO A 521 5.87 -27.08 -10.64
C PRO A 521 4.98 -25.85 -10.92
N VAL A 522 3.79 -26.10 -11.47
CA VAL A 522 2.95 -25.03 -12.01
C VAL A 522 2.38 -24.15 -10.89
N GLU A 523 2.12 -24.71 -9.72
CA GLU A 523 1.67 -23.97 -8.53
C GLU A 523 2.69 -22.91 -8.08
N LEU A 524 3.99 -23.16 -8.28
CA LEU A 524 5.05 -22.20 -8.00
C LEU A 524 5.00 -21.03 -8.99
N VAL A 525 4.82 -21.31 -10.28
CA VAL A 525 4.74 -20.26 -11.32
C VAL A 525 3.51 -19.38 -11.13
N VAL A 526 2.36 -19.99 -10.83
CA VAL A 526 1.12 -19.25 -10.57
C VAL A 526 1.26 -18.39 -9.30
N SER A 527 1.95 -18.90 -8.27
CA SER A 527 2.23 -18.15 -7.03
C SER A 527 3.14 -16.93 -7.28
N VAL A 528 4.19 -17.09 -8.09
CA VAL A 528 5.05 -15.99 -8.51
C VAL A 528 4.28 -14.98 -9.36
N ALA A 529 3.50 -15.42 -10.35
CA ALA A 529 2.67 -14.54 -11.17
C ALA A 529 1.65 -13.73 -10.34
N ARG A 530 1.04 -14.36 -9.33
CA ARG A 530 0.16 -13.68 -8.38
C ARG A 530 0.92 -12.61 -7.60
N GLN A 531 2.12 -12.92 -7.11
CA GLN A 531 2.90 -11.99 -6.29
C GLN A 531 3.50 -10.83 -7.11
N GLU A 532 3.92 -11.08 -8.35
CA GLU A 532 4.52 -10.06 -9.22
C GLU A 532 3.51 -9.03 -9.72
N THR A 533 2.32 -9.48 -10.14
CA THR A 533 1.38 -8.60 -10.83
C THR A 533 -0.08 -8.80 -10.48
N GLU A 534 -0.41 -9.84 -9.70
CA GLU A 534 -1.78 -10.32 -9.52
C GLU A 534 -2.45 -10.58 -10.89
N PHE A 535 -1.71 -11.24 -11.78
CA PHE A 535 -2.14 -11.65 -13.13
C PHE A 535 -2.35 -10.51 -14.13
N ARG A 536 -1.70 -9.37 -13.93
CA ARG A 536 -1.79 -8.23 -14.85
C ARG A 536 -0.82 -8.37 -16.02
N ASP A 537 -1.33 -8.81 -17.15
CA ASP A 537 -0.55 -9.13 -18.36
C ASP A 537 0.24 -7.95 -18.94
N ARG A 538 -0.28 -6.73 -18.82
CA ARG A 538 0.32 -5.51 -19.41
C ARG A 538 1.18 -4.71 -18.41
N ALA A 539 1.50 -5.28 -17.25
CA ALA A 539 2.26 -4.59 -16.21
C ALA A 539 3.67 -4.19 -16.69
N VAL A 540 4.07 -2.95 -16.38
CA VAL A 540 5.44 -2.47 -16.55
C VAL A 540 5.85 -1.75 -15.27
N SER A 541 6.90 -2.23 -14.60
CA SER A 541 7.41 -1.56 -13.40
C SER A 541 8.24 -0.33 -13.76
N SER A 542 8.45 0.55 -12.78
CA SER A 542 9.35 1.71 -12.90
C SER A 542 10.80 1.33 -13.26
N LYS A 543 11.22 0.10 -12.94
CA LYS A 543 12.54 -0.46 -13.27
C LYS A 543 12.56 -1.19 -14.62
N GLY A 544 11.47 -1.14 -15.39
CA GLY A 544 11.37 -1.70 -16.74
C GLY A 544 11.12 -3.20 -16.82
N ALA A 545 10.73 -3.86 -15.72
CA ALA A 545 10.27 -5.25 -15.77
C ALA A 545 8.87 -5.35 -16.39
N VAL A 546 8.61 -6.39 -17.20
CA VAL A 546 7.45 -6.45 -18.09
C VAL A 546 6.63 -7.72 -17.86
N GLY A 547 5.31 -7.57 -17.97
CA GLY A 547 4.34 -8.65 -18.04
C GLY A 547 4.03 -9.32 -16.71
N VAL A 548 3.25 -10.39 -16.80
CA VAL A 548 2.65 -11.09 -15.65
C VAL A 548 3.66 -11.65 -14.64
N MET A 549 4.86 -12.03 -15.10
CA MET A 549 5.96 -12.51 -14.26
C MET A 549 7.05 -11.46 -14.02
N GLN A 550 6.84 -10.20 -14.44
CA GLN A 550 7.77 -9.08 -14.27
C GLN A 550 9.23 -9.41 -14.65
N ILE A 551 9.42 -9.85 -15.89
CA ILE A 551 10.76 -10.17 -16.39
C ILE A 551 11.45 -8.92 -16.93
N LYS A 552 12.71 -8.69 -16.52
CA LYS A 552 13.54 -7.63 -17.12
C LYS A 552 13.96 -8.02 -18.54
N PRO A 553 13.98 -7.08 -19.51
CA PRO A 553 14.43 -7.37 -20.88
C PRO A 553 15.83 -7.99 -20.97
N SER A 554 16.75 -7.64 -20.07
CA SER A 554 18.09 -8.24 -20.01
C SER A 554 18.04 -9.72 -19.64
N THR A 555 17.29 -10.06 -18.59
CA THR A 555 17.08 -11.45 -18.14
C THR A 555 16.36 -12.25 -19.21
N ALA A 556 15.33 -11.67 -19.83
CA ALA A 556 14.58 -12.33 -20.89
C ALA A 556 15.46 -12.70 -22.09
N ARG A 557 16.39 -11.82 -22.50
CA ARG A 557 17.32 -12.12 -23.61
C ARG A 557 18.23 -13.30 -23.29
N GLU A 558 18.72 -13.39 -22.06
CA GLU A 558 19.57 -14.50 -21.63
C GLU A 558 18.78 -15.83 -21.62
N VAL A 559 17.62 -15.85 -20.99
CA VAL A 559 16.80 -17.05 -20.81
C VAL A 559 16.18 -17.51 -22.13
N ALA A 560 15.65 -16.58 -22.94
CA ALA A 560 15.01 -16.89 -24.22
C ALA A 560 15.97 -17.61 -25.18
N GLY A 561 17.25 -17.21 -25.20
CA GLY A 561 18.27 -17.89 -26.00
C GLY A 561 18.48 -19.35 -25.59
N LYS A 562 18.44 -19.65 -24.29
CA LYS A 562 18.61 -21.01 -23.74
C LYS A 562 17.41 -21.92 -24.05
N ILE A 563 16.20 -21.36 -24.08
CA ILE A 563 14.96 -22.12 -24.36
C ILE A 563 14.50 -22.03 -25.83
N GLY A 564 15.36 -21.51 -26.72
CA GLY A 564 15.09 -21.49 -28.16
C GLY A 564 14.03 -20.49 -28.64
N ILE A 565 13.69 -19.49 -27.82
CA ILE A 565 12.78 -18.41 -28.21
C ILE A 565 13.57 -17.31 -28.91
N SER A 566 13.35 -17.18 -30.22
CA SER A 566 13.98 -16.14 -31.07
C SER A 566 13.02 -15.00 -31.41
N GLY A 567 13.56 -13.81 -31.65
CA GLY A 567 12.80 -12.65 -32.14
C GLY A 567 13.01 -11.38 -31.31
N ASN A 568 12.11 -10.41 -31.47
CA ASN A 568 12.13 -9.19 -30.66
C ASN A 568 11.57 -9.51 -29.26
N ILE A 569 12.48 -9.77 -28.32
CA ILE A 569 12.16 -10.15 -26.93
C ILE A 569 11.28 -9.12 -26.23
N GLU A 570 11.51 -7.83 -26.44
CA GLU A 570 10.74 -6.76 -25.78
C GLU A 570 9.26 -6.78 -26.20
N ARG A 571 8.99 -7.07 -27.47
CA ARG A 571 7.63 -7.27 -27.97
C ARG A 571 7.03 -8.57 -27.43
N LEU A 572 7.82 -9.65 -27.42
CA LEU A 572 7.39 -10.97 -26.97
C LEU A 572 7.05 -11.01 -25.47
N LEU A 573 7.73 -10.23 -24.64
CA LEU A 573 7.43 -10.13 -23.20
C LEU A 573 6.04 -9.57 -22.89
N ARG A 574 5.38 -8.92 -23.85
CA ARG A 574 3.99 -8.45 -23.72
C ARG A 574 2.96 -9.54 -24.03
N ASN A 575 3.39 -10.65 -24.64
CA ASN A 575 2.55 -11.83 -24.81
C ASN A 575 2.60 -12.66 -23.51
N ARG A 576 1.42 -12.93 -22.94
CA ARG A 576 1.27 -13.63 -21.66
C ARG A 576 2.01 -14.98 -21.64
N GLU A 577 1.73 -15.84 -22.61
CA GLU A 577 2.32 -17.18 -22.69
C GLU A 577 3.84 -17.12 -22.75
N THR A 578 4.39 -16.27 -23.62
CA THR A 578 5.85 -16.11 -23.75
C THR A 578 6.48 -15.56 -22.47
N ASN A 579 5.82 -14.59 -21.82
CA ASN A 579 6.27 -14.03 -20.54
C ASN A 579 6.34 -15.11 -19.46
N VAL A 580 5.30 -15.95 -19.37
CA VAL A 580 5.24 -17.06 -18.41
C VAL A 580 6.29 -18.12 -18.70
N LEU A 581 6.48 -18.52 -19.96
CA LEU A 581 7.51 -19.51 -20.33
C LEU A 581 8.92 -19.04 -19.97
N ILE A 582 9.24 -17.78 -20.26
CA ILE A 582 10.53 -17.18 -19.91
C ILE A 582 10.68 -17.09 -18.38
N GLY A 583 9.66 -16.65 -17.66
CA GLY A 583 9.71 -16.56 -16.20
C GLY A 583 9.84 -17.91 -15.51
N ALA A 584 9.12 -18.93 -15.99
CA ALA A 584 9.22 -20.29 -15.49
C ALA A 584 10.61 -20.91 -15.76
N ALA A 585 11.19 -20.67 -16.94
CA ALA A 585 12.56 -21.08 -17.24
C ALA A 585 13.58 -20.36 -16.35
N TYR A 586 13.43 -19.05 -16.14
CA TYR A 586 14.28 -18.30 -15.21
C TYR A 586 14.20 -18.85 -13.78
N LEU A 587 13.00 -19.24 -13.33
CA LEU A 587 12.80 -19.85 -12.03
C LEU A 587 13.41 -21.25 -11.92
N SER A 588 13.35 -22.05 -12.99
CA SER A 588 14.05 -23.34 -13.08
C SER A 588 15.54 -23.18 -12.84
N GLU A 589 16.18 -22.21 -13.51
CA GLU A 589 17.60 -21.92 -13.31
C GLU A 589 17.90 -21.51 -11.86
N ARG A 590 17.02 -20.75 -11.20
CA ARG A 590 17.22 -20.36 -9.80
C ARG A 590 17.08 -21.56 -8.87
N LEU A 591 16.12 -22.45 -9.11
CA LEU A 591 16.00 -23.69 -8.34
C LEU A 591 17.23 -24.57 -8.53
N GLU A 592 17.72 -24.76 -9.76
CA GLU A 592 18.95 -25.51 -10.03
C GLU A 592 20.17 -24.90 -9.35
N GLU A 593 20.33 -23.57 -9.44
CA GLU A 593 21.43 -22.81 -8.81
C GLU A 593 21.45 -22.97 -7.28
N PHE A 594 20.28 -23.01 -6.64
CA PHE A 594 20.13 -23.17 -5.19
C PHE A 594 19.74 -24.60 -4.77
N THR A 595 20.06 -25.60 -5.60
CA THR A 595 19.93 -27.03 -5.28
C THR A 595 18.51 -27.47 -4.92
N GLY A 596 17.49 -26.77 -5.42
CA GLY A 596 16.08 -27.05 -5.17
C GLY A 596 15.45 -26.21 -4.05
N SER A 597 16.20 -25.33 -3.40
CA SER A 597 15.66 -24.50 -2.31
C SER A 597 14.68 -23.45 -2.81
N TYR A 598 13.41 -23.58 -2.40
CA TYR A 598 12.35 -22.64 -2.74
C TYR A 598 12.55 -21.27 -2.10
N ILE A 599 13.06 -21.22 -0.86
CA ILE A 599 13.39 -19.98 -0.16
C ILE A 599 14.40 -19.17 -0.98
N LEU A 600 15.53 -19.79 -1.33
CA LEU A 600 16.62 -19.11 -2.02
C LEU A 600 16.25 -18.77 -3.45
N ALA A 601 15.56 -19.65 -4.18
CA ALA A 601 15.13 -19.40 -5.54
C ALA A 601 14.14 -18.22 -5.64
N THR A 602 13.15 -18.16 -4.74
CA THR A 602 12.18 -17.05 -4.72
C THR A 602 12.81 -15.73 -4.25
N ALA A 603 13.71 -15.78 -3.27
CA ALA A 603 14.50 -14.62 -2.85
C ALA A 603 15.37 -14.10 -4.01
N ALA A 604 16.03 -15.00 -4.75
CA ALA A 604 16.89 -14.65 -5.88
C ALA A 604 16.11 -14.13 -7.07
N TYR A 605 14.88 -14.63 -7.30
CA TYR A 605 13.99 -14.11 -8.31
C TYR A 605 13.67 -12.61 -8.07
N ASN A 606 13.38 -12.24 -6.82
CA ASN A 606 13.00 -10.88 -6.45
C ASN A 606 14.20 -9.93 -6.28
N ALA A 607 15.22 -10.33 -5.51
CA ALA A 607 16.37 -9.49 -5.13
C ALA A 607 17.61 -9.68 -6.02
N GLY A 608 17.64 -10.73 -6.83
CA GLY A 608 18.78 -11.16 -7.63
C GLY A 608 19.72 -12.12 -6.89
N PRO A 609 20.34 -13.09 -7.59
CA PRO A 609 21.18 -14.14 -6.97
C PRO A 609 22.40 -13.61 -6.22
N ARG A 610 22.98 -12.49 -6.68
CA ARG A 610 24.09 -11.83 -5.99
C ARG A 610 23.73 -11.42 -4.56
N ARG A 611 22.53 -10.87 -4.34
CA ARG A 611 22.08 -10.48 -2.99
C ARG A 611 21.87 -11.69 -2.11
N VAL A 612 21.27 -12.75 -2.65
CA VAL A 612 21.10 -14.00 -1.91
C VAL A 612 22.45 -14.59 -1.52
N THR A 613 23.45 -14.55 -2.39
CA THR A 613 24.83 -14.99 -2.08
C THR A 613 25.46 -14.18 -0.95
N GLU A 614 25.26 -12.86 -0.93
CA GLU A 614 25.70 -12.00 0.19
C GLU A 614 25.01 -12.40 1.49
N TRP A 615 23.69 -12.60 1.47
CA TRP A 615 22.94 -13.01 2.65
C TRP A 615 23.36 -14.39 3.15
N LEU A 616 23.61 -15.36 2.27
CA LEU A 616 24.14 -16.66 2.67
C LEU A 616 25.43 -16.54 3.49
N ALA A 617 26.28 -15.57 3.18
CA ALA A 617 27.51 -15.30 3.93
C ALA A 617 27.27 -14.56 5.25
N GLU A 618 26.29 -13.66 5.31
CA GLU A 618 26.02 -12.79 6.46
C GLU A 618 25.09 -13.42 7.50
N ILE A 619 24.05 -14.14 7.06
CA ILE A 619 22.97 -14.67 7.93
C ILE A 619 22.95 -16.20 8.00
N GLY A 620 23.83 -16.89 7.25
CA GLY A 620 23.89 -18.36 7.17
C GLY A 620 23.11 -18.93 5.99
N ASP A 621 23.16 -20.26 5.82
CA ASP A 621 22.47 -20.98 4.74
C ASP A 621 21.24 -21.70 5.28
N PRO A 622 20.01 -21.41 4.81
CA PRO A 622 18.79 -22.01 5.34
C PRO A 622 18.65 -23.50 5.00
N ARG A 623 19.55 -24.06 4.17
CA ARG A 623 19.64 -25.50 3.89
C ARG A 623 20.50 -26.24 4.91
N ASP A 624 21.30 -25.52 5.70
CA ASP A 624 22.01 -26.11 6.82
C ASP A 624 21.01 -26.42 7.95
N PRO A 625 20.92 -27.67 8.45
CA PRO A 625 20.03 -28.02 9.56
C PRO A 625 20.26 -27.22 10.86
N GLN A 626 21.38 -26.51 11.00
CA GLN A 626 21.66 -25.61 12.12
C GLN A 626 21.04 -24.22 11.96
N VAL A 627 20.54 -23.87 10.78
CA VAL A 627 19.91 -22.59 10.48
C VAL A 627 18.39 -22.80 10.40
N ASP A 628 17.65 -22.15 11.30
CA ASP A 628 16.19 -22.15 11.23
C ASP A 628 15.73 -21.37 9.98
N PRO A 629 15.01 -21.99 9.03
CA PRO A 629 14.63 -21.33 7.77
C PRO A 629 13.62 -20.19 7.98
N ILE A 630 12.80 -20.24 9.03
CA ILE A 630 11.87 -19.15 9.38
C ILE A 630 12.67 -17.94 9.88
N ASP A 631 13.66 -18.18 10.75
CA ASP A 631 14.56 -17.13 11.21
C ASP A 631 15.38 -16.54 10.04
N TRP A 632 15.86 -17.38 9.12
CA TRP A 632 16.58 -16.91 7.92
C TRP A 632 15.71 -15.97 7.06
N ILE A 633 14.45 -16.37 6.79
CA ILE A 633 13.50 -15.52 6.06
C ILE A 633 13.29 -14.19 6.79
N GLU A 634 13.14 -14.22 8.11
CA GLU A 634 12.95 -13.00 8.92
C GLU A 634 14.19 -12.09 8.99
N HIS A 635 15.38 -12.65 8.80
CA HIS A 635 16.63 -11.90 8.72
C HIS A 635 16.91 -11.27 7.35
N ILE A 636 16.13 -11.58 6.31
CA ILE A 636 16.28 -10.93 4.99
C ILE A 636 16.20 -9.39 5.17
N PRO A 637 17.28 -8.64 4.86
CA PRO A 637 17.34 -7.20 5.14
C PRO A 637 16.29 -6.38 4.39
N PHE A 638 15.88 -6.83 3.21
CA PHE A 638 14.87 -6.16 2.40
C PHE A 638 13.48 -6.62 2.80
N GLY A 639 12.72 -5.76 3.49
CA GLY A 639 11.34 -6.05 3.89
C GLY A 639 10.42 -6.46 2.73
N GLU A 640 10.63 -5.88 1.55
CA GLU A 640 9.93 -6.27 0.31
C GLU A 640 10.21 -7.73 -0.06
N THR A 641 11.49 -8.13 -0.12
CA THR A 641 11.90 -9.50 -0.47
C THR A 641 11.47 -10.50 0.60
N ARG A 642 11.59 -10.16 1.88
CA ARG A 642 11.11 -10.97 2.99
C ARG A 642 9.62 -11.28 2.88
N ASN A 643 8.81 -10.25 2.65
CA ASN A 643 7.38 -10.43 2.39
C ASN A 643 7.14 -11.25 1.13
N TYR A 644 7.87 -10.98 0.04
CA TYR A 644 7.77 -11.68 -1.24
C TYR A 644 7.93 -13.20 -1.07
N VAL A 645 9.00 -13.65 -0.40
CA VAL A 645 9.26 -15.07 -0.14
C VAL A 645 8.08 -15.70 0.61
N MET A 646 7.63 -15.10 1.72
CA MET A 646 6.48 -15.59 2.47
C MET A 646 5.19 -15.65 1.64
N ARG A 647 4.92 -14.62 0.81
CA ARG A 647 3.72 -14.56 -0.04
C ARG A 647 3.73 -15.61 -1.15
N VAL A 648 4.91 -15.91 -1.72
CA VAL A 648 5.03 -16.96 -2.73
C VAL A 648 4.82 -18.33 -2.07
N LEU A 649 5.54 -18.61 -0.97
CA LEU A 649 5.48 -19.93 -0.31
C LEU A 649 4.08 -20.28 0.19
N GLU A 650 3.36 -19.35 0.84
CA GLU A 650 1.99 -19.62 1.29
C GLU A 650 1.01 -19.85 0.13
N ALA A 651 1.24 -19.20 -1.01
CA ALA A 651 0.36 -19.30 -2.18
C ALA A 651 0.53 -20.64 -2.90
N ILE A 652 1.72 -21.25 -2.84
CA ILE A 652 1.99 -22.57 -3.43
C ILE A 652 1.02 -23.60 -2.87
N THR A 653 0.87 -23.65 -1.54
CA THR A 653 -0.06 -24.57 -0.85
C THR A 653 -1.49 -24.41 -1.34
N VAL A 654 -1.98 -23.17 -1.46
CA VAL A 654 -3.34 -22.89 -1.92
C VAL A 654 -3.50 -23.30 -3.39
N TYR A 655 -2.55 -22.90 -4.24
CA TYR A 655 -2.63 -23.22 -5.67
C TYR A 655 -2.51 -24.71 -5.97
N ARG A 656 -1.71 -25.46 -5.20
CA ARG A 656 -1.64 -26.92 -5.30
C ARG A 656 -3.03 -27.54 -5.15
N MET A 657 -3.74 -27.22 -4.06
CA MET A 657 -5.08 -27.73 -3.79
C MET A 657 -6.10 -27.31 -4.85
N ARG A 658 -6.05 -26.04 -5.29
CA ARG A 658 -6.95 -25.54 -6.34
C ARG A 658 -6.72 -26.22 -7.68
N ILE A 659 -5.47 -26.50 -8.04
CA ILE A 659 -5.11 -27.13 -9.32
C ILE A 659 -5.42 -28.63 -9.30
N SER A 660 -5.13 -29.33 -8.20
CA SER A 660 -5.44 -30.76 -8.06
C SER A 660 -6.93 -31.01 -7.81
N ALA A 661 -7.68 -29.98 -7.40
CA ALA A 661 -9.07 -30.07 -6.96
C ALA A 661 -9.26 -31.11 -5.83
N ALA A 662 -8.25 -31.27 -4.98
CA ALA A 662 -8.22 -32.23 -3.88
C ALA A 662 -7.78 -31.54 -2.57
N VAL A 663 -8.48 -31.86 -1.47
CA VAL A 663 -8.05 -31.40 -0.14
C VAL A 663 -6.81 -32.20 0.22
N GLU A 664 -5.68 -31.51 0.30
CA GLU A 664 -4.39 -32.09 0.65
C GLU A 664 -3.93 -31.56 2.01
N PRO A 665 -3.07 -32.28 2.75
CA PRO A 665 -2.44 -31.73 3.95
C PRO A 665 -1.66 -30.45 3.62
N ILE A 666 -1.73 -29.46 4.51
CA ILE A 666 -0.82 -28.32 4.46
C ILE A 666 0.60 -28.84 4.75
N ASP A 667 1.50 -28.61 3.79
CA ASP A 667 2.88 -29.07 3.85
C ASP A 667 3.85 -27.94 3.48
N ILE A 668 3.71 -26.79 4.15
CA ILE A 668 4.56 -25.64 3.87
C ILE A 668 6.00 -25.88 4.35
N ILE A 669 6.19 -26.66 5.42
CA ILE A 669 7.51 -26.95 6.00
C ILE A 669 8.41 -27.68 4.99
N SER A 670 7.87 -28.56 4.14
CA SER A 670 8.70 -29.24 3.13
C SER A 670 9.33 -28.28 2.12
N TYR A 671 8.70 -27.13 1.84
CA TYR A 671 9.34 -26.08 1.02
C TYR A 671 10.41 -25.31 1.79
N LEU A 672 10.25 -25.17 3.11
CA LEU A 672 11.24 -24.50 3.97
C LEU A 672 12.52 -25.33 4.12
N GLU A 673 12.37 -26.66 4.17
CA GLU A 673 13.46 -27.63 4.30
C GLU A 673 13.99 -28.12 2.94
N SER A 674 13.49 -27.57 1.83
CA SER A 674 13.94 -27.94 0.48
C SER A 674 15.35 -27.45 0.16
N GLY A 675 16.12 -28.30 -0.51
CA GLY A 675 17.50 -28.03 -0.94
C GLY A 675 18.48 -28.97 -0.26
#